data_AF-A0A061D5H9-F1
#
_entry.id   AF-A0A061D5H9-F1
#
_cell.length_a   1.000
_cell.length_b   1.000
_cell.length_c   1.000
_cell.angle_alpha   90.00
_cell.angle_beta   90.00
_cell.angle_gamma   90.00
#
_symmetry.space_group_name_H-M   'P 1'
#
loop_
_entity.id
_entity.type
_entity.pdbx_description
1 polymer ?
#
loop_
_entity_poly.entity_id
_entity_poly.type
_entity_poly.pdbx_seq_one_letter_code
_entity_poly.pdbx_strand_id
1 'polypeptide(L)'
;MRVRNFNIYLREQRLLRQGDLSVLRGMRVGIDAVYFFRSLKGICDPLSEVGGSLPPTFVSVVEENVEHLERLGIQPLFVFEGMQSKSHVLLSAQLMTLSVAEGWLAYARGDIQNAIGKFLQNSLIFSEDMIQLLIHLLRSKGKDTIRCPYFSAAQLSYFCAENVVDAVLGPPSLMLFGIPRCIISVDFPKDSFEWVELKEVLARLDITAPQLVDVCLLAGTEHCLSFPSQNAFSFGNCVEMIKQGPIAKHLCQLPQRDGITEYVDGYCVTKALITYPLILDKKGSVRPLQKGAKVPMDYHKLVGTRIPQAIYHLLGQGLIGPKIPFALATGEWVDDFCLNDSIELRELIQDSREYKCRALGLAVFKLDAAYQARQIRFQGHVAFIKGHPPIKQNSIAVIPNTCSTRMLSQQAMGDFCAEMARQNRDKVDVEFMLTWHLRLSSKLLKEVTPSMASEAIANMISVPSGVQRPSDLDIYNANLWCIMLDNLGYFSRMGSATAFGKVLANAGLGLTGLLFMETLKFGLFTGEEFEVPSDVVVPHEVLSKYRGSLPQDVFEVVNLVSRVACLHPATVDNGHWRGEIDYMISSYICNLKVLRRSINYLIEGSVILMGGMVSGGEAPYLYESNCFMANFVKWLLTYDQEHHDGGSNIVAAAKSKFPSIVDVQKNLQEFADFWAKISAVVHELQKYVHIEALGTFDRGTKMLQAAFVHFGVSVALHTP
;
A
#
# COMPACT_ATOMS: atom_id res chain seq x y z
N MET A 1 -5.07 14.22 8.87
CA MET A 1 -4.88 14.53 10.32
C MET A 1 -6.19 14.47 11.12
N ARG A 2 -6.38 13.47 11.98
CA ARG A 2 -7.48 13.38 12.97
C ARG A 2 -7.09 14.02 14.32
N VAL A 3 -8.09 14.44 15.10
CA VAL A 3 -7.93 15.00 16.46
C VAL A 3 -8.80 14.21 17.42
N ARG A 4 -8.24 13.77 18.55
CA ARG A 4 -8.93 12.93 19.54
C ARG A 4 -10.18 13.62 20.09
N ASN A 5 -11.31 12.94 20.02
CA ASN A 5 -12.66 13.37 20.49
C ASN A 5 -13.16 14.73 19.98
N PHE A 6 -12.51 15.37 18.99
CA PHE A 6 -12.95 16.70 18.55
C PHE A 6 -14.34 16.67 17.91
N ASN A 7 -14.62 15.69 17.04
CA ASN A 7 -15.95 15.54 16.42
C ASN A 7 -17.04 15.23 17.47
N ILE A 8 -16.72 14.39 18.46
CA ILE A 8 -17.63 14.06 19.57
C ILE A 8 -17.97 15.33 20.34
N TYR A 9 -16.95 16.13 20.70
CA TYR A 9 -17.11 17.38 21.41
C TYR A 9 -17.95 18.39 20.62
N LEU A 10 -17.75 18.54 19.30
CA LEU A 10 -18.58 19.42 18.47
C LEU A 10 -20.06 19.02 18.49
N ARG A 11 -20.35 17.71 18.46
CA ARG A 11 -21.72 17.19 18.55
C ARG A 11 -22.33 17.46 19.93
N GLU A 12 -21.60 17.22 21.01
CA GLU A 12 -22.04 17.50 22.39
C GLU A 12 -22.35 19.00 22.60
N GLN A 13 -21.54 19.88 22.01
CA GLN A 13 -21.77 21.34 22.05
C GLN A 13 -22.84 21.83 21.07
N ARG A 14 -23.48 20.92 20.31
CA ARG A 14 -24.50 21.23 19.28
C ARG A 14 -24.01 22.22 18.21
N LEU A 15 -22.74 22.10 17.83
CA LEU A 15 -22.11 22.93 16.79
C LEU A 15 -22.20 22.32 15.39
N LEU A 16 -22.66 21.08 15.27
CA LEU A 16 -22.91 20.43 13.99
C LEU A 16 -24.30 20.81 13.47
N ARG A 17 -24.35 21.31 12.23
CA ARG A 17 -25.57 21.65 11.53
C ARG A 17 -25.89 20.58 10.50
N GLN A 18 -27.18 20.39 10.21
CA GLN A 18 -27.64 19.52 9.14
C GLN A 18 -27.98 20.35 7.90
N GLY A 19 -27.65 19.82 6.73
CA GLY A 19 -28.02 20.36 5.43
C GLY A 19 -28.57 19.26 4.53
N ASP A 20 -29.32 19.66 3.51
CA ASP A 20 -29.89 18.78 2.48
C ASP A 20 -28.91 18.65 1.31
N LEU A 21 -28.67 17.43 0.82
CA LEU A 21 -27.69 17.17 -0.22
C LEU A 21 -28.01 17.87 -1.55
N SER A 22 -29.27 18.24 -1.81
CA SER A 22 -29.64 19.04 -2.99
C SER A 22 -28.90 20.38 -3.06
N VAL A 23 -28.46 20.93 -1.92
CA VAL A 23 -27.64 22.15 -1.86
C VAL A 23 -26.29 21.96 -2.56
N LEU A 24 -25.74 20.74 -2.56
CA LEU A 24 -24.45 20.44 -3.17
C LEU A 24 -24.54 20.12 -4.67
N ARG A 25 -25.75 20.09 -5.22
CA ARG A 25 -25.97 19.77 -6.64
C ARG A 25 -25.29 20.81 -7.53
N GLY A 26 -24.47 20.35 -8.47
CA GLY A 26 -23.68 21.19 -9.37
C GLY A 26 -22.44 21.80 -8.74
N MET A 27 -22.20 21.61 -7.44
CA MET A 27 -20.99 22.07 -6.76
C MET A 27 -19.82 21.14 -7.02
N ARG A 28 -18.63 21.73 -7.12
CA ARG A 28 -17.36 21.01 -7.07
C ARG A 28 -16.90 20.89 -5.62
N VAL A 29 -16.96 19.67 -5.08
CA VAL A 29 -16.65 19.40 -3.67
C VAL A 29 -15.24 18.85 -3.58
N GLY A 30 -14.36 19.54 -2.84
CA GLY A 30 -13.04 19.03 -2.47
C GLY A 30 -13.16 18.03 -1.34
N ILE A 31 -12.75 16.79 -1.56
CA ILE A 31 -12.93 15.69 -0.61
C ILE A 31 -11.57 15.24 -0.09
N ASP A 32 -11.39 15.23 1.23
CA ASP A 32 -10.32 14.43 1.85
C ASP A 32 -10.66 12.94 1.62
N ALA A 33 -9.98 12.34 0.64
CA ALA A 33 -10.39 11.04 0.10
C ALA A 33 -10.30 9.94 1.15
N VAL A 34 -9.18 9.89 1.87
CA VAL A 34 -8.95 8.86 2.89
C VAL A 34 -9.98 8.99 4.02
N TYR A 35 -10.30 10.21 4.45
CA TYR A 35 -11.35 10.42 5.45
C TYR A 35 -12.73 9.97 4.95
N PHE A 36 -13.10 10.37 3.73
CA PHE A 36 -14.40 10.03 3.14
C PHE A 36 -14.58 8.52 3.02
N PHE A 37 -13.66 7.82 2.36
CA PHE A 37 -13.81 6.38 2.13
C PHE A 37 -13.77 5.60 3.44
N ARG A 38 -12.93 5.96 4.41
CA ARG A 38 -12.93 5.33 5.75
C ARG A 38 -14.22 5.52 6.53
N SER A 39 -15.02 6.53 6.20
CA SER A 39 -16.31 6.78 6.87
C SER A 39 -17.46 5.94 6.30
N LEU A 40 -17.26 5.30 5.15
CA LEU A 40 -18.30 4.52 4.47
C LEU A 40 -18.54 3.20 5.19
N LYS A 41 -19.82 2.84 5.33
CA LYS A 41 -20.19 1.55 5.91
C LYS A 41 -19.75 0.41 4.98
N GLY A 42 -19.19 -0.64 5.56
CA GLY A 42 -18.79 -1.84 4.82
C GLY A 42 -17.41 -1.77 4.16
N ILE A 43 -16.76 -0.59 4.08
CA ILE A 43 -15.43 -0.46 3.45
C ILE A 43 -14.33 -1.23 4.20
N CYS A 44 -14.45 -1.28 5.53
CA CYS A 44 -13.54 -1.97 6.42
C CYS A 44 -14.11 -3.34 6.78
N ASP A 45 -13.23 -4.33 6.82
CA ASP A 45 -13.53 -5.70 7.19
C ASP A 45 -12.42 -6.21 8.11
N PRO A 46 -12.68 -6.32 9.43
CA PRO A 46 -11.66 -6.64 10.42
C PRO A 46 -10.95 -7.98 10.17
N LEU A 47 -11.67 -8.99 9.67
CA LEU A 47 -11.08 -10.30 9.40
C LEU A 47 -10.20 -10.24 8.16
N SER A 48 -10.66 -9.60 7.09
CA SER A 48 -9.88 -9.42 5.87
C SER A 48 -8.60 -8.62 6.15
N GLU A 49 -8.70 -7.53 6.88
CA GLU A 49 -7.57 -6.64 7.19
C GLU A 49 -6.50 -7.33 8.04
N VAL A 50 -6.89 -8.00 9.13
CA VAL A 50 -5.96 -8.74 9.99
C VAL A 50 -5.45 -10.03 9.32
N GLY A 51 -6.26 -10.63 8.43
CA GLY A 51 -5.83 -11.69 7.52
C GLY A 51 -4.91 -11.22 6.39
N GLY A 52 -4.65 -9.91 6.28
CA GLY A 52 -3.77 -9.34 5.27
C GLY A 52 -4.35 -9.28 3.85
N SER A 53 -5.64 -9.55 3.67
CA SER A 53 -6.33 -9.60 2.37
C SER A 53 -7.13 -8.33 2.08
N LEU A 54 -7.31 -8.00 0.80
CA LEU A 54 -8.25 -6.95 0.39
C LEU A 54 -9.69 -7.36 0.77
N PRO A 55 -10.46 -6.50 1.48
CA PRO A 55 -11.87 -6.77 1.79
C PRO A 55 -12.70 -7.02 0.52
N PRO A 56 -13.59 -8.03 0.49
CA PRO A 56 -14.45 -8.29 -0.67
C PRO A 56 -15.34 -7.10 -1.04
N THR A 57 -15.77 -6.34 -0.03
CA THR A 57 -16.63 -5.16 -0.17
C THR A 57 -15.91 -3.95 -0.76
N PHE A 58 -14.58 -3.92 -0.78
CA PHE A 58 -13.81 -2.70 -1.00
C PHE A 58 -14.15 -2.02 -2.33
N VAL A 59 -14.08 -2.80 -3.43
CA VAL A 59 -14.37 -2.27 -4.77
C VAL A 59 -15.83 -1.84 -4.85
N SER A 60 -16.78 -2.71 -4.54
CA SER A 60 -18.21 -2.39 -4.67
C SER A 60 -18.63 -1.17 -3.86
N VAL A 61 -18.12 -1.00 -2.64
CA VAL A 61 -18.42 0.18 -1.80
C VAL A 61 -17.85 1.45 -2.41
N VAL A 62 -16.63 1.42 -2.96
CA VAL A 62 -16.04 2.57 -3.66
C VAL A 62 -16.88 2.94 -4.88
N GLU A 63 -17.23 1.97 -5.73
CA GLU A 63 -17.99 2.20 -6.95
C GLU A 63 -19.38 2.76 -6.64
N GLU A 64 -20.10 2.12 -5.71
CA GLU A 64 -21.45 2.52 -5.31
C GLU A 64 -21.46 3.98 -4.82
N ASN A 65 -20.55 4.35 -3.91
CA ASN A 65 -20.57 5.69 -3.32
C ASN A 65 -20.11 6.78 -4.29
N VAL A 66 -19.23 6.45 -5.23
CA VAL A 66 -18.87 7.34 -6.34
C VAL A 66 -20.07 7.58 -7.24
N GLU A 67 -20.81 6.53 -7.62
CA GLU A 67 -22.02 6.68 -8.43
C GLU A 67 -23.11 7.50 -7.72
N HIS A 68 -23.25 7.36 -6.39
CA HIS A 68 -24.19 8.17 -5.62
C HIS A 68 -23.88 9.66 -5.70
N LEU A 69 -22.60 10.06 -5.58
CA LEU A 69 -22.18 11.46 -5.75
C LEU A 69 -22.55 11.98 -7.16
N GLU A 70 -22.35 11.16 -8.19
CA GLU A 70 -22.68 11.53 -9.57
C GLU A 70 -24.19 11.69 -9.80
N ARG A 71 -25.01 10.77 -9.25
CA ARG A 71 -26.47 10.85 -9.34
C ARG A 71 -27.02 12.12 -8.69
N LEU A 72 -26.38 12.60 -7.62
CA LEU A 72 -26.69 13.87 -6.96
C LEU A 72 -26.17 15.09 -7.72
N GLY A 73 -25.42 14.90 -8.82
CA GLY A 73 -24.80 15.97 -9.59
C GLY A 73 -23.68 16.68 -8.85
N ILE A 74 -23.07 16.03 -7.85
CA ILE A 74 -21.90 16.54 -7.13
C ILE A 74 -20.66 16.21 -7.96
N GLN A 75 -19.74 17.17 -8.13
CA GLN A 75 -18.47 16.96 -8.82
C GLN A 75 -17.35 16.76 -7.80
N PRO A 76 -16.97 15.51 -7.47
CA PRO A 76 -15.94 15.28 -6.46
C PRO A 76 -14.52 15.55 -7.01
N LEU A 77 -13.71 16.28 -6.25
CA LEU A 77 -12.26 16.33 -6.39
C LEU A 77 -11.64 15.59 -5.19
N PHE A 78 -11.16 14.38 -5.40
CA PHE A 78 -10.56 13.56 -4.36
C PHE A 78 -9.11 13.98 -4.10
N VAL A 79 -8.83 14.46 -2.90
CA VAL A 79 -7.50 14.91 -2.46
C VAL A 79 -6.90 13.86 -1.53
N PHE A 80 -5.75 13.33 -1.94
CA PHE A 80 -4.97 12.34 -1.19
C PHE A 80 -3.78 12.99 -0.51
N GLU A 81 -3.42 12.45 0.65
CA GLU A 81 -2.26 12.90 1.42
C GLU A 81 -0.93 12.48 0.76
N GLY A 82 0.08 13.33 0.93
CA GLY A 82 1.41 13.19 0.34
C GLY A 82 2.45 12.67 1.33
N MET A 83 3.62 13.29 1.31
CA MET A 83 4.72 13.00 2.22
C MET A 83 4.37 13.42 3.66
N GLN A 84 4.67 12.58 4.65
CA GLN A 84 4.41 12.85 6.07
C GLN A 84 5.67 12.65 6.93
N SER A 85 5.77 13.37 8.05
CA SER A 85 6.86 13.19 9.03
C SER A 85 6.57 12.05 10.03
N LYS A 86 7.65 11.45 10.56
CA LYS A 86 7.65 10.10 11.15
C LYS A 86 7.26 9.97 12.62
N SER A 87 7.27 11.04 13.41
CA SER A 87 7.50 10.92 14.86
C SER A 87 6.41 10.18 15.66
N HIS A 88 5.20 9.96 15.12
CA HIS A 88 4.07 9.38 15.88
C HIS A 88 3.44 8.11 15.27
N VAL A 89 3.80 7.75 14.04
CA VAL A 89 3.33 6.49 13.41
C VAL A 89 3.78 5.28 14.25
N LEU A 90 4.97 5.35 14.84
CA LEU A 90 5.56 4.29 15.65
C LEU A 90 4.77 3.98 16.95
N LEU A 91 4.27 4.99 17.67
CA LEU A 91 3.49 4.72 18.90
C LEU A 91 2.12 4.11 18.56
N SER A 92 1.47 4.59 17.49
CA SER A 92 0.21 3.99 17.03
C SER A 92 0.41 2.54 16.59
N ALA A 93 1.50 2.24 15.89
CA ALA A 93 1.87 0.88 15.48
C ALA A 93 2.04 -0.06 16.68
N GLN A 94 2.71 0.38 17.74
CA GLN A 94 2.85 -0.40 18.97
C GLN A 94 1.50 -0.80 19.58
N LEU A 95 0.58 0.16 19.73
CA LEU A 95 -0.74 -0.12 20.31
C LEU A 95 -1.54 -1.08 19.42
N MET A 96 -1.37 -0.97 18.10
CA MET A 96 -2.04 -1.86 17.16
C MET A 96 -1.52 -3.29 17.23
N THR A 97 -0.20 -3.50 17.26
CA THR A 97 0.39 -4.84 17.39
C THR A 97 -0.16 -5.57 18.62
N LEU A 98 -0.24 -4.89 19.76
CA LEU A 98 -0.74 -5.48 21.00
C LEU A 98 -2.22 -5.86 20.91
N SER A 99 -3.04 -4.97 20.36
CA SER A 99 -4.49 -5.23 20.20
C SER A 99 -4.75 -6.36 19.20
N VAL A 100 -4.01 -6.42 18.09
CA VAL A 100 -4.09 -7.53 17.11
C VAL A 100 -3.64 -8.86 17.73
N ALA A 101 -2.58 -8.88 18.53
CA ALA A 101 -2.12 -10.09 19.23
C ALA A 101 -3.18 -10.62 20.21
N GLU A 102 -3.82 -9.74 20.99
CA GLU A 102 -4.95 -10.11 21.85
C GLU A 102 -6.14 -10.64 21.03
N GLY A 103 -6.42 -10.02 19.88
CA GLY A 103 -7.47 -10.47 18.97
C GLY A 103 -7.20 -11.87 18.40
N TRP A 104 -5.96 -12.15 17.99
CA TRP A 104 -5.56 -13.49 17.53
C TRP A 104 -5.68 -14.55 18.62
N LEU A 105 -5.38 -14.20 19.88
CA LEU A 105 -5.58 -15.10 21.02
C LEU A 105 -7.06 -15.42 21.26
N ALA A 106 -7.92 -14.40 21.26
CA ALA A 106 -9.36 -14.59 21.40
C ALA A 106 -9.93 -15.43 20.23
N TYR A 107 -9.47 -15.15 19.01
CA TYR A 107 -9.84 -15.91 17.82
C TYR A 107 -9.34 -17.37 17.90
N ALA A 108 -8.14 -17.59 18.44
CA ALA A 108 -7.62 -18.93 18.67
C ALA A 108 -8.52 -19.74 19.62
N ARG A 109 -9.04 -19.10 20.67
CA ARG A 109 -9.97 -19.69 21.65
C ARG A 109 -11.41 -19.88 21.15
N GLY A 110 -11.74 -19.38 19.96
CA GLY A 110 -13.11 -19.40 19.44
C GLY A 110 -14.01 -18.27 19.97
N ASP A 111 -13.46 -17.30 20.71
CA ASP A 111 -14.17 -16.10 21.15
C ASP A 111 -14.18 -15.05 20.01
N ILE A 112 -14.96 -15.33 18.97
CA ILE A 112 -14.98 -14.57 17.72
C ILE A 112 -15.45 -13.12 17.93
N GLN A 113 -16.43 -12.90 18.81
CA GLN A 113 -16.99 -11.56 19.06
C GLN A 113 -15.94 -10.63 19.70
N ASN A 114 -15.22 -11.13 20.71
CA ASN A 114 -14.14 -10.38 21.34
C ASN A 114 -12.97 -10.17 20.36
N ALA A 115 -12.62 -11.18 19.58
CA ALA A 115 -11.59 -11.07 18.54
C ALA A 115 -11.90 -9.95 17.54
N ILE A 116 -13.12 -9.92 16.99
CA ILE A 116 -13.57 -8.86 16.08
C ILE A 116 -13.52 -7.50 16.77
N GLY A 117 -13.96 -7.41 18.03
CA GLY A 117 -13.88 -6.19 18.82
C GLY A 117 -12.45 -5.65 18.99
N LYS A 118 -11.46 -6.54 19.13
CA LYS A 118 -10.03 -6.18 19.18
C LYS A 118 -9.50 -5.80 17.80
N PHE A 119 -9.81 -6.57 16.76
CA PHE A 119 -9.39 -6.27 15.38
C PHE A 119 -9.92 -4.91 14.89
N LEU A 120 -11.16 -4.56 15.22
CA LEU A 120 -11.79 -3.26 14.89
C LEU A 120 -11.03 -2.06 15.45
N GLN A 121 -10.31 -2.21 16.57
CA GLN A 121 -9.51 -1.12 17.13
C GLN A 121 -8.35 -0.72 16.21
N ASN A 122 -7.99 -1.59 15.25
CA ASN A 122 -6.89 -1.43 14.32
C ASN A 122 -7.38 -1.26 12.86
N SER A 123 -8.67 -1.48 12.60
CA SER A 123 -9.23 -1.68 11.26
C SER A 123 -9.46 -0.39 10.45
N LEU A 124 -8.63 0.64 10.64
CA LEU A 124 -8.89 2.00 10.11
C LEU A 124 -7.66 2.65 9.47
N ILE A 125 -6.64 1.88 9.12
CA ILE A 125 -5.45 2.38 8.42
C ILE A 125 -5.45 1.86 6.99
N PHE A 126 -5.88 2.72 6.07
CA PHE A 126 -5.57 2.54 4.66
C PHE A 126 -4.05 2.57 4.51
N SER A 127 -3.49 1.44 4.08
CA SER A 127 -2.09 1.33 3.69
C SER A 127 -1.82 2.15 2.43
N GLU A 128 -0.55 2.42 2.16
CA GLU A 128 -0.15 3.06 0.89
C GLU A 128 -0.58 2.25 -0.34
N ASP A 129 -0.56 0.91 -0.25
CA ASP A 129 -1.02 0.04 -1.34
C ASP A 129 -2.52 0.22 -1.62
N MET A 130 -3.33 0.30 -0.54
CA MET A 130 -4.77 0.53 -0.64
C MET A 130 -5.09 1.93 -1.17
N ILE A 131 -4.31 2.94 -0.78
CA ILE A 131 -4.42 4.30 -1.32
C ILE A 131 -4.13 4.29 -2.83
N GLN A 132 -3.07 3.61 -3.26
CA GLN A 132 -2.71 3.53 -4.68
C GLN A 132 -3.76 2.76 -5.50
N LEU A 133 -4.33 1.68 -4.96
CA LEU A 133 -5.47 0.97 -5.54
C LEU A 133 -6.69 1.89 -5.66
N LEU A 134 -7.03 2.63 -4.60
CA LEU A 134 -8.15 3.56 -4.60
C LEU A 134 -7.98 4.67 -5.65
N ILE A 135 -6.78 5.26 -5.76
CA ILE A 135 -6.48 6.25 -6.80
C ILE A 135 -6.68 5.64 -8.19
N HIS A 136 -6.22 4.42 -8.43
CA HIS A 136 -6.41 3.72 -9.69
C HIS A 136 -7.89 3.44 -10.01
N LEU A 137 -8.67 2.96 -9.04
CA LEU A 137 -10.12 2.73 -9.20
C LEU A 137 -10.87 4.03 -9.53
N LEU A 138 -10.52 5.14 -8.87
CA LEU A 138 -11.14 6.44 -9.16
C LEU A 138 -10.77 6.96 -10.55
N ARG A 139 -9.50 6.84 -10.94
CA ARG A 139 -9.00 7.29 -12.25
C ARG A 139 -9.57 6.47 -13.40
N SER A 140 -9.68 5.15 -13.26
CA SER A 140 -10.29 4.28 -14.26
C SER A 140 -11.78 4.61 -14.49
N LYS A 141 -12.45 5.20 -13.49
CA LYS A 141 -13.81 5.76 -13.59
C LYS A 141 -13.87 7.24 -14.04
N GLY A 142 -12.74 7.80 -14.47
CA GLY A 142 -12.65 9.18 -14.93
C GLY A 142 -12.88 10.24 -13.85
N LYS A 143 -12.66 9.90 -12.56
CA LYS A 143 -12.83 10.85 -11.45
C LYS A 143 -11.58 11.69 -11.23
N ASP A 144 -11.79 12.95 -10.87
CA ASP A 144 -10.71 13.88 -10.58
C ASP A 144 -10.03 13.52 -9.25
N THR A 145 -8.75 13.16 -9.33
CA THR A 145 -7.91 12.86 -8.17
C THR A 145 -6.67 13.74 -8.16
N ILE A 146 -6.22 14.17 -6.99
CA ILE A 146 -4.90 14.76 -6.80
C ILE A 146 -4.26 14.26 -5.53
N ARG A 147 -2.99 13.90 -5.60
CA ARG A 147 -2.19 13.59 -4.42
C ARG A 147 -1.30 14.78 -4.07
N CYS A 148 -1.58 15.40 -2.94
CA CYS A 148 -0.87 16.63 -2.54
C CYS A 148 0.58 16.33 -2.11
N PRO A 149 1.47 17.34 -2.00
CA PRO A 149 2.86 17.09 -1.62
C PRO A 149 3.01 16.70 -0.15
N TYR A 150 2.14 17.20 0.72
CA TYR A 150 2.14 16.96 2.17
C TYR A 150 0.70 16.76 2.70
N PHE A 151 0.09 17.77 3.33
CA PHE A 151 -1.24 17.65 3.94
C PHE A 151 -2.39 17.88 2.96
N SER A 152 -3.33 16.93 2.90
CA SER A 152 -4.60 17.07 2.16
C SER A 152 -5.36 18.32 2.61
N ALA A 153 -5.41 18.56 3.93
CA ALA A 153 -6.08 19.69 4.55
C ALA A 153 -5.54 21.05 4.08
N ALA A 154 -4.22 21.17 3.94
CA ALA A 154 -3.59 22.38 3.43
C ALA A 154 -3.92 22.59 1.95
N GLN A 155 -3.87 21.51 1.16
CA GLN A 155 -4.19 21.57 -0.26
C GLN A 155 -5.67 21.94 -0.51
N LEU A 156 -6.59 21.39 0.28
CA LEU A 156 -8.01 21.73 0.24
C LEU A 156 -8.25 23.19 0.64
N SER A 157 -7.53 23.71 1.65
CA SER A 157 -7.58 25.13 2.03
C SER A 157 -7.13 26.03 0.87
N TYR A 158 -6.04 25.65 0.19
CA TYR A 158 -5.59 26.35 -1.02
C TYR A 158 -6.64 26.34 -2.13
N PHE A 159 -7.26 25.19 -2.41
CA PHE A 159 -8.29 25.07 -3.43
C PHE A 159 -9.55 25.88 -3.11
N CYS A 160 -9.96 25.91 -1.85
CA CYS A 160 -11.08 26.75 -1.40
C CYS A 160 -10.75 28.24 -1.59
N ALA A 161 -9.56 28.69 -1.17
CA ALA A 161 -9.13 30.09 -1.29
C ALA A 161 -8.97 30.56 -2.75
N GLU A 162 -8.70 29.63 -3.67
CA GLU A 162 -8.50 29.91 -5.10
C GLU A 162 -9.73 29.59 -5.96
N ASN A 163 -10.89 29.36 -5.34
CA ASN A 163 -12.17 29.03 -5.95
C ASN A 163 -12.08 27.83 -6.92
N VAL A 164 -11.25 26.84 -6.58
CA VAL A 164 -11.17 25.56 -7.31
C VAL A 164 -12.26 24.60 -6.85
N VAL A 165 -12.74 24.74 -5.61
CA VAL A 165 -13.83 23.96 -5.03
C VAL A 165 -14.79 24.89 -4.30
N ASP A 166 -16.08 24.56 -4.31
CA ASP A 166 -17.16 25.34 -3.71
C ASP A 166 -17.37 24.96 -2.23
N ALA A 167 -17.15 23.68 -1.91
CA ALA A 167 -17.27 23.14 -0.56
C ALA A 167 -16.16 22.12 -0.29
N VAL A 168 -15.88 21.88 1.00
CA VAL A 168 -14.87 20.92 1.43
C VAL A 168 -15.50 19.87 2.35
N LEU A 169 -15.28 18.60 2.03
CA LEU A 169 -15.65 17.44 2.85
C LEU A 169 -14.40 16.83 3.48
N GLY A 170 -14.40 16.67 4.79
CA GLY A 170 -13.30 16.02 5.50
C GLY A 170 -13.41 16.14 7.03
N PRO A 171 -12.35 15.79 7.76
CA PRO A 171 -12.38 15.84 9.22
C PRO A 171 -12.50 17.28 9.74
N PRO A 172 -13.05 17.51 10.95
CA PRO A 172 -13.17 18.86 11.51
C PRO A 172 -11.83 19.60 11.66
N SER A 173 -10.71 18.87 11.71
CA SER A 173 -9.35 19.42 11.75
C SER A 173 -8.95 20.21 10.49
N LEU A 174 -9.71 20.12 9.39
CA LEU A 174 -9.58 21.01 8.24
C LEU A 174 -9.64 22.50 8.64
N MET A 175 -10.39 22.82 9.69
CA MET A 175 -10.48 24.17 10.26
C MET A 175 -9.13 24.73 10.75
N LEU A 176 -8.20 23.86 11.14
CA LEU A 176 -6.85 24.26 11.59
C LEU A 176 -6.02 24.88 10.45
N PHE A 177 -6.41 24.64 9.20
CA PHE A 177 -5.79 25.19 8.00
C PHE A 177 -6.57 26.38 7.43
N GLY A 178 -7.55 26.90 8.18
CA GLY A 178 -8.31 28.10 7.81
C GLY A 178 -9.53 27.87 6.92
N ILE A 179 -9.98 26.61 6.76
CA ILE A 179 -11.21 26.32 6.02
C ILE A 179 -12.41 26.84 6.83
N PRO A 180 -13.27 27.71 6.26
CA PRO A 180 -14.33 28.38 7.02
C PRO A 180 -15.50 27.46 7.35
N ARG A 181 -15.87 26.56 6.43
CA ARG A 181 -16.96 25.59 6.58
C ARG A 181 -16.51 24.22 6.11
N CYS A 182 -16.77 23.20 6.89
CA CYS A 182 -16.39 21.82 6.58
C CYS A 182 -17.63 20.91 6.65
N ILE A 183 -17.86 20.15 5.59
CA ILE A 183 -18.80 19.03 5.60
C ILE A 183 -18.08 17.86 6.29
N ILE A 184 -18.66 17.36 7.38
CA ILE A 184 -18.04 16.34 8.25
C ILE A 184 -18.56 14.95 7.93
N SER A 185 -19.82 14.81 7.53
CA SER A 185 -20.41 13.52 7.21
C SER A 185 -21.50 13.68 6.16
N VAL A 186 -21.69 12.65 5.34
CA VAL A 186 -22.77 12.55 4.34
C VAL A 186 -23.56 11.28 4.63
N ASP A 187 -24.88 11.40 4.71
CA ASP A 187 -25.82 10.30 4.93
C ASP A 187 -26.70 10.16 3.67
N PHE A 188 -26.22 9.36 2.71
CA PHE A 188 -26.92 9.13 1.44
C PHE A 188 -28.35 8.61 1.62
N PRO A 189 -28.64 7.63 2.50
CA PRO A 189 -30.02 7.18 2.74
C PRO A 189 -31.00 8.27 3.21
N LYS A 190 -30.50 9.29 3.92
CA LYS A 190 -31.32 10.41 4.41
C LYS A 190 -31.26 11.65 3.52
N ASP A 191 -30.54 11.59 2.40
CA ASP A 191 -30.26 12.71 1.52
C ASP A 191 -29.75 13.97 2.27
N SER A 192 -28.94 13.77 3.31
CA SER A 192 -28.50 14.83 4.22
C SER A 192 -27.00 14.79 4.53
N PHE A 193 -26.46 15.90 5.00
CA PHE A 193 -25.07 16.00 5.43
C PHE A 193 -24.92 16.83 6.71
N GLU A 194 -23.89 16.55 7.50
CA GLU A 194 -23.50 17.37 8.66
C GLU A 194 -22.34 18.29 8.30
N TRP A 195 -22.38 19.53 8.77
CA TRP A 195 -21.30 20.49 8.57
C TRP A 195 -21.06 21.37 9.80
N VAL A 196 -19.90 22.01 9.85
CA VAL A 196 -19.47 22.90 10.94
C VAL A 196 -18.85 24.18 10.40
N GLU A 197 -19.07 25.30 11.09
CA GLU A 197 -18.47 26.60 10.77
C GLU A 197 -17.39 27.00 11.77
N LEU A 198 -16.20 27.33 11.29
CA LEU A 198 -15.06 27.73 12.13
C LEU A 198 -15.38 28.94 13.02
N LYS A 199 -16.07 29.95 12.47
CA LYS A 199 -16.42 31.16 13.24
C LYS A 199 -17.29 30.84 14.45
N GLU A 200 -18.23 29.92 14.31
CA GLU A 200 -19.13 29.51 15.39
C GLU A 200 -18.41 28.70 16.46
N VAL A 201 -17.49 27.82 16.04
CA VAL A 201 -16.63 27.07 16.95
C VAL A 201 -15.79 28.04 17.80
N LEU A 202 -15.11 28.99 17.16
CA LEU A 202 -14.28 29.98 17.86
C LEU A 202 -15.10 30.85 18.83
N ALA A 203 -16.27 31.33 18.40
CA ALA A 203 -17.17 32.14 19.23
C ALA A 203 -17.73 31.35 20.41
N ARG A 204 -18.18 30.11 20.19
CA ARG A 204 -18.76 29.25 21.25
C ARG A 204 -17.73 28.85 22.30
N LEU A 205 -16.49 28.63 21.86
CA LEU A 205 -15.38 28.26 22.71
C LEU A 205 -14.70 29.47 23.36
N ASP A 206 -14.94 30.70 22.89
CA ASP A 206 -14.23 31.90 23.32
C ASP A 206 -12.70 31.77 23.20
N ILE A 207 -12.25 31.35 22.01
CA ILE A 207 -10.83 31.18 21.67
C ILE A 207 -10.52 31.70 20.26
N THR A 208 -9.25 32.01 20.01
CA THR A 208 -8.72 32.41 18.70
C THR A 208 -8.35 31.20 17.84
N ALA A 209 -8.18 31.38 16.53
CA ALA A 209 -7.75 30.29 15.63
C ALA A 209 -6.39 29.66 16.03
N PRO A 210 -5.34 30.44 16.43
CA PRO A 210 -4.11 29.84 16.97
C PRO A 210 -4.33 29.04 18.26
N GLN A 211 -5.23 29.50 19.14
CA GLN A 211 -5.58 28.75 20.35
C GLN A 211 -6.32 27.46 20.02
N LEU A 212 -7.18 27.44 18.99
CA LEU A 212 -7.83 26.20 18.52
C LEU A 212 -6.79 25.16 18.04
N VAL A 213 -5.75 25.60 17.32
CA VAL A 213 -4.61 24.72 16.98
C VAL A 213 -4.00 24.14 18.24
N ASP A 214 -3.70 24.98 19.23
CA ASP A 214 -3.10 24.53 20.48
C ASP A 214 -3.98 23.54 21.24
N VAL A 215 -5.30 23.79 21.31
CA VAL A 215 -6.28 22.87 21.92
C VAL A 215 -6.26 21.52 21.20
N CYS A 216 -6.29 21.50 19.87
CA CYS A 216 -6.29 20.26 19.10
C CYS A 216 -4.97 19.49 19.25
N LEU A 217 -3.83 20.18 19.37
CA LEU A 217 -2.54 19.55 19.64
C LEU A 217 -2.45 19.00 21.07
N LEU A 218 -2.98 19.71 22.07
CA LEU A 218 -3.13 19.18 23.44
C LEU A 218 -4.00 17.93 23.46
N ALA A 219 -5.07 17.91 22.66
CA ALA A 219 -5.97 16.77 22.57
C ALA A 219 -5.27 15.50 22.04
N GLY A 220 -4.24 15.70 21.22
CA GLY A 220 -3.54 14.63 20.51
C GLY A 220 -4.08 14.47 19.09
N THR A 221 -3.15 14.23 18.17
CA THR A 221 -3.38 14.04 16.75
C THR A 221 -2.62 12.82 16.24
N GLU A 222 -2.77 12.49 14.96
CA GLU A 222 -1.95 11.45 14.30
C GLU A 222 -0.45 11.80 14.29
N HIS A 223 -0.09 13.07 14.49
CA HIS A 223 1.29 13.56 14.49
C HIS A 223 1.76 14.10 15.85
N CYS A 224 0.97 13.96 16.92
CA CYS A 224 1.36 14.44 18.25
C CYS A 224 0.60 13.69 19.34
N LEU A 225 1.28 13.29 20.42
CA LEU A 225 0.62 12.65 21.57
C LEU A 225 -0.35 13.62 22.26
N SER A 226 -1.32 13.07 23.00
CA SER A 226 -2.14 13.86 23.91
C SER A 226 -1.28 14.43 25.04
N PHE A 227 -1.66 15.58 25.58
CA PHE A 227 -0.99 16.17 26.74
C PHE A 227 -0.96 15.18 27.92
N PRO A 228 0.21 14.96 28.56
CA PRO A 228 0.38 13.96 29.61
C PRO A 228 -0.22 14.42 30.95
N SER A 229 -1.55 14.42 31.05
CA SER A 229 -2.29 14.70 32.29
C SER A 229 -2.54 13.41 33.08
N GLN A 230 -2.59 13.51 34.42
CA GLN A 230 -3.04 12.41 35.30
C GLN A 230 -4.55 12.20 35.26
N ASN A 231 -5.30 13.21 34.82
CA ASN A 231 -6.76 13.14 34.73
C ASN A 231 -7.21 12.40 33.47
N ALA A 232 -8.41 11.82 33.52
CA ALA A 232 -9.05 11.26 32.35
C ALA A 232 -9.15 12.31 31.23
N PHE A 233 -8.88 11.88 30.00
CA PHE A 233 -8.87 12.76 28.85
C PHE A 233 -10.27 13.36 28.58
N SER A 234 -10.33 14.68 28.43
CA SER A 234 -11.51 15.41 27.96
C SER A 234 -11.07 16.56 27.06
N PHE A 235 -11.71 16.69 25.89
CA PHE A 235 -11.42 17.80 24.96
C PHE A 235 -11.76 19.15 25.60
N GLY A 236 -12.82 19.23 26.42
CA GLY A 236 -13.18 20.43 27.16
C GLY A 236 -12.07 20.89 28.13
N ASN A 237 -11.38 19.95 28.77
CA ASN A 237 -10.25 20.28 29.64
C ASN A 237 -9.10 20.92 28.84
N CYS A 238 -8.84 20.47 27.62
CA CYS A 238 -7.83 21.09 26.74
C CYS A 238 -8.21 22.55 26.40
N VAL A 239 -9.49 22.84 26.18
CA VAL A 239 -9.99 24.22 25.96
C VAL A 239 -9.71 25.08 27.19
N GLU A 240 -10.12 24.61 28.37
CA GLU A 240 -9.94 25.36 29.62
C GLU A 240 -8.46 25.59 29.96
N MET A 241 -7.59 24.61 29.69
CA MET A 241 -6.15 24.78 29.85
C MET A 241 -5.62 25.94 29.01
N ILE A 242 -5.95 26.00 27.71
CA ILE A 242 -5.45 27.08 26.84
C ILE A 242 -6.02 28.45 27.22
N LYS A 243 -7.25 28.50 27.76
CA LYS A 243 -7.80 29.73 28.33
C LYS A 243 -7.05 30.21 29.57
N GLN A 244 -6.64 29.28 30.43
CA GLN A 244 -5.89 29.60 31.67
C GLN A 244 -4.44 30.05 31.42
N GLY A 245 -3.90 29.80 30.23
CA GLY A 245 -2.59 30.27 29.81
C GLY A 245 -1.94 29.42 28.73
N PRO A 246 -0.78 29.85 28.22
CA PRO A 246 -0.04 29.12 27.19
C PRO A 246 0.43 27.76 27.70
N ILE A 247 0.65 26.82 26.78
CA ILE A 247 1.08 25.45 27.10
C ILE A 247 2.33 25.40 28.00
N ALA A 248 3.27 26.34 27.84
CA ALA A 248 4.48 26.43 28.64
C ALA A 248 4.19 26.52 30.16
N LYS A 249 3.13 27.23 30.55
CA LYS A 249 2.71 27.35 31.95
C LYS A 249 2.32 25.98 32.52
N HIS A 250 1.58 25.19 31.76
CA HIS A 250 1.09 23.87 32.17
C HIS A 250 2.20 22.82 32.17
N LEU A 251 3.14 22.89 31.22
CA LEU A 251 4.30 22.00 31.18
C LEU A 251 5.19 22.14 32.42
N CYS A 252 5.35 23.36 32.96
CA CYS A 252 6.13 23.59 34.18
C CYS A 252 5.50 22.96 35.44
N GLN A 253 4.21 22.60 35.41
CA GLN A 253 3.48 22.05 36.55
C GLN A 253 3.48 20.52 36.58
N LEU A 254 4.00 19.85 35.54
CA LEU A 254 4.01 18.40 35.45
C LEU A 254 5.05 17.78 36.42
N PRO A 255 4.65 16.78 37.23
CA PRO A 255 5.51 16.21 38.27
C PRO A 255 6.59 15.25 37.74
N GLN A 256 6.38 14.61 36.59
CA GLN A 256 7.33 13.68 35.96
C GLN A 256 7.93 14.32 34.70
N ARG A 257 9.26 14.43 34.63
CA ARG A 257 9.97 14.99 33.47
C ARG A 257 10.26 13.98 32.37
N ASP A 258 10.25 12.69 32.71
CA ASP A 258 10.50 11.61 31.74
C ASP A 258 9.32 11.52 30.77
N GLY A 259 9.58 11.69 29.46
CA GLY A 259 8.57 11.72 28.41
C GLY A 259 8.03 13.11 28.03
N ILE A 260 8.31 14.17 28.80
CA ILE A 260 7.92 15.55 28.44
C ILE A 260 8.63 15.98 27.15
N THR A 261 9.91 15.64 26.98
CA THR A 261 10.70 16.03 25.80
C THR A 261 10.08 15.51 24.50
N GLU A 262 9.70 14.23 24.45
CA GLU A 262 9.09 13.62 23.26
C GLU A 262 7.74 14.25 22.93
N TYR A 263 6.94 14.55 23.96
CA TYR A 263 5.68 15.27 23.78
C TYR A 263 5.91 16.68 23.22
N VAL A 264 6.86 17.44 23.81
CA VAL A 264 7.18 18.81 23.39
C VAL A 264 7.69 18.84 21.96
N ASP A 265 8.57 17.90 21.59
CA ASP A 265 9.09 17.77 20.23
C ASP A 265 7.96 17.51 19.24
N GLY A 266 7.11 16.51 19.51
CA GLY A 266 5.93 16.20 18.68
C GLY A 266 4.98 17.39 18.52
N TYR A 267 4.72 18.10 19.62
CA TYR A 267 3.90 19.31 19.63
C TYR A 267 4.52 20.41 18.76
N CYS A 268 5.82 20.71 18.93
CA CYS A 268 6.49 21.78 18.19
C CYS A 268 6.57 21.47 16.68
N VAL A 269 6.89 20.22 16.34
CA VAL A 269 6.93 19.76 14.94
C VAL A 269 5.55 19.91 14.30
N THR A 270 4.50 19.41 14.96
CA THR A 270 3.13 19.47 14.40
C THR A 270 2.64 20.91 14.29
N LYS A 271 2.91 21.75 15.30
CA LYS A 271 2.57 23.17 15.24
C LYS A 271 3.27 23.88 14.08
N ALA A 272 4.55 23.61 13.84
CA ALA A 272 5.28 24.16 12.71
C ALA A 272 4.71 23.69 11.36
N LEU A 273 4.30 22.43 11.27
CA LEU A 273 3.68 21.83 10.08
C LEU A 273 2.30 22.44 9.76
N ILE A 274 1.48 22.75 10.78
CA ILE A 274 0.18 23.42 10.62
C ILE A 274 0.34 24.93 10.34
N THR A 275 1.38 25.56 10.89
CA THR A 275 1.62 27.01 10.74
C THR A 275 2.20 27.35 9.36
N TYR A 276 3.10 26.52 8.84
CA TYR A 276 3.78 26.73 7.56
C TYR A 276 3.51 25.61 6.53
N PRO A 277 2.24 25.22 6.31
CA PRO A 277 1.95 24.04 5.52
C PRO A 277 2.31 24.28 4.05
N LEU A 278 2.84 23.24 3.40
CA LEU A 278 3.24 23.28 2.01
C LEU A 278 2.11 22.75 1.11
N ILE A 279 1.88 23.44 -0.01
CA ILE A 279 0.88 23.09 -1.02
C ILE A 279 1.51 23.04 -2.40
N LEU A 280 0.85 22.36 -3.34
CA LEU A 280 1.14 22.42 -4.77
C LEU A 280 0.23 23.47 -5.41
N ASP A 281 0.81 24.52 -5.97
CA ASP A 281 0.03 25.60 -6.60
C ASP A 281 -0.39 25.28 -8.04
N LYS A 282 -1.24 26.12 -8.63
CA LYS A 282 -1.70 26.01 -10.04
C LYS A 282 -0.55 26.02 -11.07
N LYS A 283 0.65 26.49 -10.70
CA LYS A 283 1.85 26.46 -11.57
C LYS A 283 2.65 25.17 -11.39
N GLY A 284 2.21 24.26 -10.53
CA GLY A 284 2.91 23.02 -10.17
C GLY A 284 4.09 23.25 -9.23
N SER A 285 4.23 24.42 -8.61
CA SER A 285 5.31 24.69 -7.66
C SER A 285 4.87 24.40 -6.23
N VAL A 286 5.75 23.73 -5.48
CA VAL A 286 5.55 23.57 -4.03
C VAL A 286 5.99 24.83 -3.30
N ARG A 287 5.10 25.36 -2.47
CA ARG A 287 5.32 26.57 -1.66
C ARG A 287 4.47 26.56 -0.39
N PRO A 288 4.76 27.43 0.59
CA PRO A 288 3.87 27.65 1.72
C PRO A 288 2.47 28.11 1.26
N LEU A 289 1.44 27.66 1.97
CA LEU A 289 0.04 28.02 1.73
C LEU A 289 -0.14 29.54 1.69
N GLN A 290 0.33 30.22 2.74
CA GLN A 290 0.34 31.68 2.83
C GLN A 290 1.42 32.28 1.92
N LYS A 291 1.01 33.14 0.98
CA LYS A 291 1.93 33.85 0.07
C LYS A 291 2.82 34.80 0.89
N GLY A 292 4.14 34.66 0.78
CA GLY A 292 5.10 35.51 1.49
C GLY A 292 5.37 35.14 2.95
N ALA A 293 4.93 33.96 3.40
CA ALA A 293 5.21 33.48 4.76
C ALA A 293 6.72 33.40 5.04
N LYS A 294 7.15 33.92 6.19
CA LYS A 294 8.52 33.80 6.69
C LYS A 294 8.70 32.42 7.33
N VAL A 295 9.00 31.43 6.50
CA VAL A 295 9.27 30.07 6.96
C VAL A 295 10.61 30.01 7.72
N PRO A 296 10.71 29.28 8.83
CA PRO A 296 11.98 29.09 9.53
C PRO A 296 13.09 28.55 8.62
N MET A 297 14.32 29.04 8.78
CA MET A 297 15.44 28.66 7.90
C MET A 297 15.72 27.15 7.91
N ASP A 298 15.47 26.50 9.04
CA ASP A 298 15.69 25.07 9.23
C ASP A 298 14.42 24.22 9.05
N TYR A 299 13.35 24.77 8.49
CA TYR A 299 12.10 24.04 8.24
C TYR A 299 12.30 22.80 7.36
N HIS A 300 13.31 22.82 6.48
CA HIS A 300 13.72 21.66 5.67
C HIS A 300 14.10 20.43 6.50
N LYS A 301 14.44 20.59 7.79
CA LYS A 301 14.66 19.45 8.71
C LYS A 301 13.36 18.70 9.02
N LEU A 302 12.20 19.36 8.91
CA LEU A 302 10.89 18.77 9.19
C LEU A 302 10.26 18.15 7.95
N VAL A 303 10.28 18.89 6.83
CA VAL A 303 9.59 18.50 5.58
C VAL A 303 10.52 17.90 4.52
N GLY A 304 11.83 17.91 4.77
CA GLY A 304 12.85 17.57 3.78
C GLY A 304 13.23 18.74 2.88
N THR A 305 14.31 18.55 2.12
CA THR A 305 14.71 19.47 1.06
C THR A 305 13.71 19.42 -0.09
N ARG A 306 13.48 20.56 -0.74
CA ARG A 306 12.65 20.61 -1.95
C ARG A 306 13.21 19.64 -2.99
N ILE A 307 12.33 18.84 -3.60
CA ILE A 307 12.65 17.99 -4.75
C ILE A 307 12.25 18.66 -6.07
N PRO A 308 12.73 18.17 -7.24
CA PRO A 308 12.38 18.71 -8.54
C PRO A 308 10.87 18.74 -8.81
N GLN A 309 10.43 19.78 -9.53
CA GLN A 309 9.01 20.01 -9.84
C GLN A 309 8.37 18.86 -10.63
N ALA A 310 9.12 18.22 -11.53
CA ALA A 310 8.62 17.08 -12.30
C ALA A 310 8.18 15.92 -11.39
N ILE A 311 8.92 15.64 -10.31
CA ILE A 311 8.56 14.57 -9.36
C ILE A 311 7.28 14.94 -8.58
N TYR A 312 7.15 16.20 -8.16
CA TYR A 312 5.90 16.68 -7.55
C TYR A 312 4.70 16.59 -8.50
N HIS A 313 4.91 16.78 -9.80
CA HIS A 313 3.85 16.64 -10.79
C HIS A 313 3.38 15.18 -10.93
N LEU A 314 4.32 14.23 -10.99
CA LEU A 314 4.01 12.79 -11.03
C LEU A 314 3.32 12.33 -9.76
N LEU A 315 3.79 12.80 -8.59
CA LEU A 315 3.11 12.60 -7.31
C LEU A 315 1.70 13.18 -7.39
N GLY A 316 1.55 14.43 -7.83
CA GLY A 316 0.28 15.14 -8.03
C GLY A 316 -0.76 14.34 -8.80
N GLN A 317 -0.34 13.71 -9.90
CA GLN A 317 -1.19 12.86 -10.74
C GLN A 317 -1.52 11.49 -10.11
N GLY A 318 -0.91 11.14 -8.97
CA GLY A 318 -1.03 9.83 -8.36
C GLY A 318 -0.36 8.72 -9.17
N LEU A 319 0.59 9.07 -10.05
CA LEU A 319 1.35 8.11 -10.84
C LEU A 319 2.45 7.43 -10.04
N ILE A 320 2.90 8.05 -8.95
CA ILE A 320 3.89 7.50 -8.01
C ILE A 320 3.40 7.73 -6.57
N GLY A 321 3.81 6.84 -5.66
CA GLY A 321 3.64 7.02 -4.22
C GLY A 321 4.57 8.10 -3.63
N PRO A 322 4.44 8.39 -2.33
CA PRO A 322 5.21 9.43 -1.66
C PRO A 322 6.59 8.91 -1.22
N LYS A 323 6.85 7.59 -1.31
CA LYS A 323 8.02 6.94 -0.70
C LYS A 323 9.35 7.41 -1.29
N ILE A 324 9.49 7.32 -2.62
CA ILE A 324 10.68 7.79 -3.33
C ILE A 324 10.85 9.32 -3.14
N PRO A 325 9.83 10.16 -3.40
CA PRO A 325 9.89 11.60 -3.10
C PRO A 325 10.35 11.90 -1.66
N PHE A 326 9.79 11.19 -0.68
CA PHE A 326 10.11 11.37 0.73
C PHE A 326 11.56 11.00 1.05
N ALA A 327 12.04 9.86 0.53
CA ALA A 327 13.43 9.45 0.71
C ALA A 327 14.39 10.44 0.08
N LEU A 328 14.09 10.93 -1.12
CA LEU A 328 14.88 11.96 -1.79
C LEU A 328 14.84 13.31 -1.08
N ALA A 329 13.74 13.66 -0.40
CA ALA A 329 13.61 14.92 0.34
C ALA A 329 14.33 14.86 1.70
N THR A 330 14.19 13.76 2.43
CA THR A 330 14.64 13.64 3.82
C THR A 330 16.01 12.97 3.96
N GLY A 331 16.43 12.16 2.98
CA GLY A 331 17.60 11.31 3.13
C GLY A 331 17.34 10.05 3.97
N GLU A 332 16.06 9.69 4.16
CA GLU A 332 15.69 8.54 4.97
C GLU A 332 14.64 7.66 4.30
N TRP A 333 14.83 6.35 4.40
CA TRP A 333 13.84 5.34 4.04
C TRP A 333 13.36 4.63 5.30
N VAL A 334 12.05 4.51 5.48
CA VAL A 334 11.43 3.73 6.55
C VAL A 334 10.42 2.81 5.90
N ASP A 335 10.53 1.51 6.13
CA ASP A 335 9.53 0.58 5.61
C ASP A 335 8.20 0.69 6.36
N ASP A 336 7.11 0.37 5.67
CA ASP A 336 5.77 0.46 6.26
C ASP A 336 5.54 -0.68 7.24
N PHE A 337 4.78 -0.39 8.29
CA PHE A 337 4.46 -1.34 9.35
C PHE A 337 3.64 -2.53 8.84
N CYS A 338 3.91 -3.73 9.37
CA CYS A 338 3.16 -4.96 9.12
C CYS A 338 2.51 -5.44 10.43
N LEU A 339 1.31 -6.03 10.34
CA LEU A 339 0.55 -6.48 11.51
C LEU A 339 1.17 -7.70 12.19
N ASN A 340 1.84 -8.55 11.42
CA ASN A 340 2.53 -9.74 11.88
C ASN A 340 4.04 -9.58 11.61
N ASP A 341 4.85 -10.24 12.44
CA ASP A 341 6.31 -10.16 12.40
C ASP A 341 6.90 -11.57 12.38
N SER A 342 7.96 -11.77 11.60
CA SER A 342 8.70 -13.03 11.47
C SER A 342 10.17 -12.74 11.16
N ILE A 343 11.06 -13.70 11.39
CA ILE A 343 12.49 -13.53 11.05
C ILE A 343 12.65 -13.31 9.54
N GLU A 344 11.94 -14.11 8.74
CA GLU A 344 11.95 -14.05 7.27
C GLU A 344 11.46 -12.70 6.76
N LEU A 345 10.46 -12.08 7.41
CA LEU A 345 10.00 -10.75 7.05
C LEU A 345 11.09 -9.70 7.28
N ARG A 346 11.81 -9.78 8.41
CA ARG A 346 12.90 -8.84 8.73
C ARG A 346 14.06 -9.00 7.76
N GLU A 347 14.44 -10.23 7.43
CA GLU A 347 15.46 -10.54 6.43
C GLU A 347 15.05 -10.04 5.04
N LEU A 348 13.81 -10.32 4.62
CA LEU A 348 13.28 -9.85 3.35
C LEU A 348 13.28 -8.33 3.22
N ILE A 349 12.94 -7.59 4.29
CA ILE A 349 13.01 -6.12 4.31
C ILE A 349 14.44 -5.63 4.06
N GLN A 350 15.43 -6.33 4.62
CA GLN A 350 16.84 -6.05 4.43
C GLN A 350 17.33 -6.42 3.03
N ASP A 351 16.96 -7.59 2.51
CA ASP A 351 17.44 -8.10 1.22
C ASP A 351 16.78 -7.37 0.04
N SER A 352 15.48 -7.06 0.15
CA SER A 352 14.75 -6.24 -0.83
C SER A 352 15.25 -4.80 -0.92
N ARG A 353 16.16 -4.38 -0.03
CA ARG A 353 16.81 -3.06 -0.09
C ARG A 353 17.47 -2.80 -1.43
N GLU A 354 18.02 -3.81 -2.08
CA GLU A 354 18.63 -3.63 -3.40
C GLU A 354 17.64 -3.07 -4.42
N TYR A 355 16.37 -3.50 -4.38
CA TYR A 355 15.34 -3.02 -5.30
C TYR A 355 14.95 -1.57 -5.00
N LYS A 356 14.81 -1.23 -3.70
CA LYS A 356 14.56 0.14 -3.24
C LYS A 356 15.68 1.09 -3.68
N CYS A 357 16.90 0.62 -3.58
CA CYS A 357 18.11 1.31 -4.02
C CYS A 357 18.16 1.53 -5.54
N ARG A 358 17.88 0.50 -6.34
CA ARG A 358 17.79 0.62 -7.81
C ARG A 358 16.67 1.59 -8.23
N ALA A 359 15.52 1.55 -7.56
CA ALA A 359 14.42 2.48 -7.78
C ALA A 359 14.82 3.95 -7.54
N LEU A 360 15.53 4.21 -6.43
CA LEU A 360 16.09 5.54 -6.14
C LEU A 360 17.13 5.96 -7.20
N GLY A 361 17.99 5.04 -7.63
CA GLY A 361 18.96 5.27 -8.71
C GLY A 361 18.30 5.71 -10.01
N LEU A 362 17.23 5.03 -10.42
CA LEU A 362 16.42 5.41 -11.58
C LEU A 362 15.80 6.80 -11.42
N ALA A 363 15.26 7.10 -10.23
CA ALA A 363 14.60 8.36 -9.93
C ALA A 363 15.56 9.57 -9.95
N VAL A 364 16.81 9.38 -9.53
CA VAL A 364 17.83 10.47 -9.51
C VAL A 364 18.67 10.55 -10.78
N PHE A 365 18.50 9.61 -11.71
CA PHE A 365 19.38 9.45 -12.88
C PHE A 365 19.52 10.73 -13.73
N LYS A 366 18.45 11.52 -13.84
CA LYS A 366 18.42 12.81 -14.58
C LYS A 366 18.61 14.04 -13.69
N LEU A 367 18.78 13.85 -12.39
CA LEU A 367 18.88 14.94 -11.42
C LEU A 367 20.33 15.37 -11.20
N ASP A 368 20.51 16.52 -10.58
CA ASP A 368 21.83 17.06 -10.25
C ASP A 368 22.67 16.09 -9.40
N ALA A 369 24.00 16.21 -9.50
CA ALA A 369 24.96 15.37 -8.77
C ALA A 369 24.73 15.36 -7.25
N ALA A 370 24.17 16.44 -6.68
CA ALA A 370 23.80 16.51 -5.27
C ALA A 370 22.72 15.49 -4.87
N TYR A 371 21.75 15.20 -5.74
CA TYR A 371 20.77 14.14 -5.51
C TYR A 371 21.35 12.76 -5.76
N GLN A 372 22.19 12.61 -6.80
CA GLN A 372 22.83 11.33 -7.12
C GLN A 372 23.79 10.85 -6.02
N ALA A 373 24.53 11.78 -5.40
CA ALA A 373 25.46 11.48 -4.31
C ALA A 373 24.79 11.42 -2.93
N ARG A 374 23.47 11.59 -2.84
CA ARG A 374 22.75 11.65 -1.57
C ARG A 374 22.85 10.31 -0.83
N GLN A 375 23.08 10.37 0.47
CA GLN A 375 23.00 9.21 1.34
C GLN A 375 21.57 9.04 1.85
N ILE A 376 21.07 7.81 1.74
CA ILE A 376 19.78 7.40 2.28
C ILE A 376 20.03 6.47 3.47
N ARG A 377 19.53 6.89 4.63
CA ARG A 377 19.48 6.05 5.82
C ARG A 377 18.25 5.16 5.75
N PHE A 378 18.47 3.86 5.61
CA PHE A 378 17.42 2.85 5.75
C PHE A 378 17.29 2.54 7.23
N GLN A 379 16.15 2.93 7.80
CA GLN A 379 15.75 2.50 9.13
C GLN A 379 15.22 1.07 8.96
N GLY A 380 15.81 0.13 9.69
CA GLY A 380 15.41 -1.26 9.70
C GLY A 380 14.04 -1.45 10.34
N HIS A 381 13.60 -2.72 10.37
CA HIS A 381 12.34 -3.10 10.98
C HIS A 381 12.23 -2.58 12.42
N VAL A 382 11.09 -1.99 12.75
CA VAL A 382 10.85 -1.45 14.08
C VAL A 382 10.08 -2.50 14.89
N ALA A 383 10.79 -3.19 15.78
CA ALA A 383 10.18 -4.09 16.75
C ALA A 383 9.58 -3.28 17.92
N PHE A 384 8.32 -3.55 18.24
CA PHE A 384 7.59 -2.90 19.32
C PHE A 384 7.53 -3.79 20.55
N ILE A 385 8.54 -3.66 21.43
CA ILE A 385 8.58 -4.38 22.69
C ILE A 385 7.86 -3.56 23.77
N LYS A 386 6.96 -4.19 24.53
CA LYS A 386 6.29 -3.53 25.67
C LYS A 386 7.33 -3.08 26.69
N GLY A 387 7.42 -1.76 26.93
CA GLY A 387 8.32 -1.18 27.93
C GLY A 387 9.76 -0.90 27.47
N HIS A 388 10.09 -1.12 26.19
CA HIS A 388 11.38 -0.73 25.62
C HIS A 388 11.19 0.20 24.42
N PRO A 389 12.09 1.18 24.22
CA PRO A 389 12.06 2.02 23.04
C PRO A 389 12.26 1.15 21.78
N PRO A 390 11.65 1.52 20.65
CA PRO A 390 11.81 0.79 19.39
C PRO A 390 13.30 0.61 19.05
N ILE A 391 13.73 -0.63 18.88
CA ILE A 391 15.11 -0.95 18.50
C ILE A 391 15.28 -0.53 17.03
N LYS A 392 16.13 0.48 16.79
CA LYS A 392 16.44 0.96 15.44
C LYS A 392 17.74 0.32 14.97
N GLN A 393 17.67 -0.66 14.08
CA GLN A 393 18.83 -1.02 13.28
C GLN A 393 18.92 -0.04 12.10
N ASN A 394 19.91 0.84 12.13
CA ASN A 394 20.09 1.80 11.04
C ASN A 394 21.21 1.32 10.12
N SER A 395 20.94 1.28 8.81
CA SER A 395 21.97 1.12 7.80
C SER A 395 21.98 2.35 6.90
N ILE A 396 23.18 2.81 6.53
CA ILE A 396 23.33 3.92 5.59
C ILE A 396 23.71 3.31 4.24
N ALA A 397 23.03 3.71 3.17
CA ALA A 397 23.48 3.48 1.81
C ALA A 397 23.64 4.82 1.12
N VAL A 398 24.70 4.97 0.34
CA VAL A 398 24.68 5.93 -0.77
C VAL A 398 23.68 5.39 -1.79
N ILE A 399 22.85 6.24 -2.41
CA ILE A 399 21.99 5.79 -3.53
C ILE A 399 22.91 5.07 -4.52
N PRO A 400 22.79 3.74 -4.67
CA PRO A 400 23.79 3.02 -5.41
C PRO A 400 23.60 3.30 -6.90
N ASN A 401 24.70 3.38 -7.62
CA ASN A 401 24.73 3.46 -9.09
C ASN A 401 24.48 2.08 -9.75
N THR A 402 23.84 1.15 -9.03
CA THR A 402 23.61 -0.23 -9.48
C THR A 402 22.32 -0.39 -10.27
N CYS A 403 21.56 0.69 -10.48
CA CYS A 403 20.41 0.68 -11.36
C CYS A 403 20.84 0.48 -12.82
N SER A 404 20.09 -0.31 -13.57
CA SER A 404 20.25 -0.39 -15.01
C SER A 404 19.29 0.54 -15.73
N THR A 405 19.77 1.22 -16.76
CA THR A 405 18.99 2.11 -17.63
C THR A 405 18.92 1.59 -19.06
N ARG A 406 19.14 0.29 -19.27
CA ARG A 406 19.07 -0.32 -20.60
C ARG A 406 17.64 -0.26 -21.14
N MET A 407 17.52 0.33 -22.33
CA MET A 407 16.27 0.59 -23.05
C MET A 407 16.25 -0.17 -24.38
N LEU A 408 15.15 -0.09 -25.13
CA LEU A 408 15.01 -0.76 -26.41
C LEU A 408 16.03 -0.21 -27.42
N SER A 409 16.71 -1.10 -28.16
CA SER A 409 17.66 -0.70 -29.20
C SER A 409 16.93 -0.19 -30.45
N GLN A 410 17.61 0.64 -31.25
CA GLN A 410 17.07 1.13 -32.53
C GLN A 410 16.83 -0.01 -33.54
N GLN A 411 17.63 -1.08 -33.47
CA GLN A 411 17.41 -2.28 -34.26
C GLN A 411 16.11 -2.98 -33.85
N ALA A 412 15.89 -3.17 -32.54
CA ALA A 412 14.66 -3.77 -32.04
C ALA A 412 13.43 -2.90 -32.37
N MET A 413 13.57 -1.58 -32.34
CA MET A 413 12.49 -0.67 -32.74
C MET A 413 12.02 -0.90 -34.19
N GLY A 414 12.95 -1.19 -35.12
CA GLY A 414 12.61 -1.53 -36.51
C GLY A 414 11.82 -2.84 -36.66
N ASP A 415 12.02 -3.79 -35.75
CA ASP A 415 11.37 -5.11 -35.78
C ASP A 415 10.07 -5.16 -34.94
N PHE A 416 9.69 -4.06 -34.28
CA PHE A 416 8.65 -4.06 -33.25
C PHE A 416 7.29 -4.58 -33.74
N CYS A 417 6.72 -3.97 -34.79
CA CYS A 417 5.42 -4.39 -35.32
C CYS A 417 5.45 -5.82 -35.87
N ALA A 418 6.57 -6.23 -36.47
CA ALA A 418 6.76 -7.59 -36.93
C ALA A 418 6.80 -8.59 -35.75
N GLU A 419 7.42 -8.22 -34.64
CA GLU A 419 7.45 -9.04 -33.42
C GLU A 419 6.06 -9.17 -32.77
N MET A 420 5.31 -8.06 -32.67
CA MET A 420 3.92 -8.08 -32.18
C MET A 420 3.04 -9.02 -33.01
N ALA A 421 3.14 -8.92 -34.35
CA ALA A 421 2.42 -9.81 -35.26
C ALA A 421 2.87 -11.27 -35.14
N ARG A 422 4.19 -11.52 -35.00
CA ARG A 422 4.76 -12.87 -34.84
C ARG A 422 4.28 -13.56 -33.56
N GLN A 423 4.21 -12.82 -32.45
CA GLN A 423 3.74 -13.35 -31.18
C GLN A 423 2.20 -13.39 -31.07
N ASN A 424 1.48 -12.80 -32.04
CA ASN A 424 0.03 -12.63 -32.02
C ASN A 424 -0.45 -11.99 -30.69
N ARG A 425 0.24 -10.92 -30.27
CA ARG A 425 -0.07 -10.15 -29.05
C ARG A 425 -0.69 -8.81 -29.44
N ASP A 426 -1.65 -8.37 -28.64
CA ASP A 426 -2.35 -7.09 -28.76
C ASP A 426 -1.76 -5.99 -27.85
N LYS A 427 -0.98 -6.39 -26.84
CA LYS A 427 -0.34 -5.49 -25.88
C LYS A 427 1.09 -5.92 -25.56
N VAL A 428 1.87 -4.94 -25.12
CA VAL A 428 3.25 -5.14 -24.62
C VAL A 428 3.21 -5.49 -23.12
N ASP A 429 3.32 -6.78 -22.82
CA ASP A 429 3.39 -7.29 -21.45
C ASP A 429 4.76 -7.92 -21.13
N VAL A 430 4.91 -8.37 -19.89
CA VAL A 430 6.14 -8.99 -19.40
C VAL A 430 6.56 -10.21 -20.23
N GLU A 431 5.61 -11.04 -20.66
CA GLU A 431 5.88 -12.26 -21.42
C GLU A 431 6.28 -11.95 -22.87
N PHE A 432 5.64 -10.95 -23.49
CA PHE A 432 6.01 -10.45 -24.80
C PHE A 432 7.47 -10.00 -24.81
N MET A 433 7.86 -9.19 -23.82
CA MET A 433 9.22 -8.64 -23.71
C MET A 433 10.26 -9.72 -23.42
N LEU A 434 9.95 -10.69 -22.56
CA LEU A 434 10.85 -11.81 -22.29
C LEU A 434 11.00 -12.72 -23.52
N THR A 435 9.91 -13.06 -24.20
CA THR A 435 9.94 -13.84 -25.44
C THR A 435 10.74 -13.14 -26.54
N TRP A 436 10.59 -11.81 -26.67
CA TRP A 436 11.38 -11.03 -27.62
C TRP A 436 12.87 -11.01 -27.24
N HIS A 437 13.16 -10.88 -25.94
CA HIS A 437 14.53 -10.97 -25.41
C HIS A 437 15.18 -12.33 -25.67
N LEU A 438 14.44 -13.44 -25.60
CA LEU A 438 14.99 -14.76 -25.94
C LEU A 438 15.47 -14.85 -27.40
N ARG A 439 14.84 -14.11 -28.31
CA ARG A 439 15.22 -14.07 -29.73
C ARG A 439 16.43 -13.17 -30.00
N LEU A 440 16.43 -11.96 -29.45
CA LEU A 440 17.45 -10.95 -29.75
C LEU A 440 18.61 -10.91 -28.74
N SER A 441 18.38 -11.43 -27.54
CA SER A 441 19.30 -11.38 -26.40
C SER A 441 19.86 -9.96 -26.19
N SER A 442 21.17 -9.79 -26.16
CA SER A 442 21.83 -8.50 -25.89
C SER A 442 21.52 -7.44 -26.95
N LYS A 443 21.11 -7.83 -28.16
CA LYS A 443 20.75 -6.90 -29.24
C LYS A 443 19.42 -6.18 -29.00
N LEU A 444 18.58 -6.69 -28.09
CA LEU A 444 17.33 -6.01 -27.70
C LEU A 444 17.63 -4.69 -26.98
N LEU A 445 18.72 -4.66 -26.22
CA LEU A 445 18.99 -3.63 -25.22
C LEU A 445 20.08 -2.66 -25.69
N LYS A 446 19.92 -1.39 -25.33
CA LYS A 446 20.94 -0.36 -25.48
C LYS A 446 21.12 0.36 -24.14
N GLU A 447 22.36 0.49 -23.70
CA GLU A 447 22.69 1.24 -22.49
C GLU A 447 22.49 2.75 -22.71
N VAL A 448 21.88 3.40 -21.71
CA VAL A 448 21.64 4.85 -21.70
C VAL A 448 22.45 5.46 -20.57
N THR A 449 23.44 6.27 -20.91
CA THR A 449 24.24 7.01 -19.92
C THR A 449 23.56 8.32 -19.54
N PRO A 450 23.93 8.96 -18.40
CA PRO A 450 23.36 10.25 -18.01
C PRO A 450 23.52 11.34 -19.08
N SER A 451 24.67 11.39 -19.78
CA SER A 451 24.91 12.36 -20.87
C SER A 451 24.00 12.12 -22.07
N MET A 452 23.59 10.88 -22.31
CA MET A 452 22.69 10.49 -23.38
C MET A 452 21.22 10.51 -22.96
N ALA A 453 20.89 10.70 -21.68
CA ALA A 453 19.54 10.46 -21.16
C ALA A 453 18.46 11.31 -21.84
N SER A 454 18.73 12.60 -22.04
CA SER A 454 17.79 13.52 -22.69
C SER A 454 17.56 13.17 -24.16
N GLU A 455 18.63 12.86 -24.88
CA GLU A 455 18.58 12.47 -26.29
C GLU A 455 17.99 11.07 -26.48
N ALA A 456 18.38 10.10 -25.66
CA ALA A 456 17.91 8.71 -25.71
C ALA A 456 16.41 8.61 -25.43
N ILE A 457 15.88 9.46 -24.54
CA ILE A 457 14.45 9.48 -24.22
C ILE A 457 13.66 10.27 -25.26
N ALA A 458 14.22 11.34 -25.83
CA ALA A 458 13.64 11.98 -27.01
C ALA A 458 13.58 11.01 -28.21
N ASN A 459 14.61 10.19 -28.36
CA ASN A 459 14.73 9.15 -29.38
C ASN A 459 14.06 7.83 -28.99
N MET A 460 13.42 7.74 -27.82
CA MET A 460 12.69 6.53 -27.41
C MET A 460 11.51 6.26 -28.34
N ILE A 461 10.87 7.33 -28.82
CA ILE A 461 9.68 7.27 -29.68
C ILE A 461 10.07 7.37 -31.17
N SER A 462 11.35 7.62 -31.49
CA SER A 462 11.78 7.72 -32.87
C SER A 462 11.83 6.34 -33.53
N VAL A 463 11.08 6.20 -34.64
CA VAL A 463 11.02 4.97 -35.43
C VAL A 463 11.85 5.16 -36.71
N PRO A 464 12.64 4.16 -37.13
CA PRO A 464 13.36 4.20 -38.40
C PRO A 464 12.44 4.49 -39.60
N SER A 465 12.93 5.24 -40.58
CA SER A 465 12.15 5.58 -41.78
C SER A 465 11.79 4.33 -42.59
N GLY A 466 10.54 4.22 -43.04
CA GLY A 466 10.06 3.11 -43.87
C GLY A 466 9.51 1.89 -43.10
N VAL A 467 9.42 1.96 -41.77
CA VAL A 467 8.86 0.91 -40.92
C VAL A 467 7.46 1.31 -40.43
N GLN A 468 6.57 0.32 -40.26
CA GLN A 468 5.27 0.55 -39.60
C GLN A 468 5.53 1.03 -38.16
N ARG A 469 4.99 2.20 -37.81
CA ARG A 469 5.19 2.81 -36.49
C ARG A 469 4.29 2.14 -35.44
N PRO A 470 4.85 1.59 -34.34
CA PRO A 470 4.06 1.16 -33.19
C PRO A 470 3.39 2.33 -32.49
N SER A 471 2.41 2.06 -31.63
CA SER A 471 1.81 3.12 -30.82
C SER A 471 2.82 3.66 -29.80
N ASP A 472 2.70 4.95 -29.45
CA ASP A 472 3.58 5.58 -28.46
C ASP A 472 3.45 4.88 -27.08
N LEU A 473 2.27 4.33 -26.78
CA LEU A 473 2.01 3.55 -25.57
C LEU A 473 2.77 2.21 -25.57
N ASP A 474 2.78 1.49 -26.69
CA ASP A 474 3.51 0.22 -26.81
C ASP A 474 5.02 0.43 -26.68
N ILE A 475 5.54 1.48 -27.31
CA ILE A 475 6.95 1.88 -27.20
C ILE A 475 7.30 2.19 -25.74
N TYR A 476 6.45 2.97 -25.06
CA TYR A 476 6.64 3.31 -23.67
C TYR A 476 6.65 2.07 -22.79
N ASN A 477 5.66 1.19 -22.95
CA ASN A 477 5.56 -0.06 -22.19
C ASN A 477 6.76 -0.97 -22.44
N ALA A 478 7.26 -1.06 -23.67
CA ALA A 478 8.42 -1.88 -23.98
C ALA A 478 9.67 -1.38 -23.25
N ASN A 479 9.90 -0.07 -23.23
CA ASN A 479 11.03 0.52 -22.52
C ASN A 479 10.88 0.39 -21.00
N LEU A 480 9.67 0.60 -20.47
CA LEU A 480 9.37 0.36 -19.06
C LEU A 480 9.73 -1.07 -18.65
N TRP A 481 9.27 -2.06 -19.42
CA TRP A 481 9.56 -3.46 -19.16
C TRP A 481 11.05 -3.81 -19.32
N CYS A 482 11.75 -3.23 -20.30
CA CYS A 482 13.21 -3.40 -20.43
C CYS A 482 13.93 -2.97 -19.14
N ILE A 483 13.62 -1.76 -18.64
CA ILE A 483 14.23 -1.21 -17.43
C ILE A 483 13.87 -2.07 -16.22
N MET A 484 12.58 -2.43 -16.08
CA MET A 484 12.07 -3.23 -14.97
C MET A 484 12.73 -4.61 -14.90
N LEU A 485 12.68 -5.37 -16.01
CA LEU A 485 13.20 -6.74 -16.06
C LEU A 485 14.71 -6.80 -15.81
N ASP A 486 15.44 -5.79 -16.27
CA ASP A 486 16.86 -5.69 -16.02
C ASP A 486 17.17 -5.39 -14.55
N ASN A 487 16.47 -4.41 -13.96
CA ASN A 487 16.62 -4.08 -12.55
C ASN A 487 16.06 -5.16 -11.60
N LEU A 488 15.33 -6.16 -12.10
CA LEU A 488 14.95 -7.36 -11.36
C LEU A 488 15.87 -8.57 -11.63
N GLY A 489 16.86 -8.42 -12.52
CA GLY A 489 17.83 -9.46 -12.84
C GLY A 489 17.31 -10.57 -13.77
N TYR A 490 16.29 -10.29 -14.59
CA TYR A 490 15.84 -11.21 -15.65
C TYR A 490 16.74 -11.16 -16.88
N PHE A 491 17.52 -10.09 -17.01
CA PHE A 491 18.62 -9.98 -17.96
C PHE A 491 19.95 -10.07 -17.22
N SER A 492 20.90 -10.81 -17.79
CA SER A 492 22.25 -10.86 -17.25
C SER A 492 22.96 -9.51 -17.45
N ARG A 493 24.09 -9.29 -16.78
CA ARG A 493 24.93 -8.09 -17.02
C ARG A 493 25.33 -7.96 -18.49
N MET A 494 25.57 -9.07 -19.18
CA MET A 494 25.89 -9.08 -20.63
C MET A 494 24.66 -8.94 -21.53
N GLY A 495 23.45 -8.85 -20.98
CA GLY A 495 22.20 -8.74 -21.73
C GLY A 495 21.66 -10.07 -22.26
N SER A 496 22.17 -11.20 -21.78
CA SER A 496 21.64 -12.54 -22.07
C SER A 496 20.50 -12.93 -21.14
N ALA A 497 19.64 -13.86 -21.57
CA ALA A 497 18.51 -14.30 -20.76
C ALA A 497 18.96 -15.14 -19.57
N THR A 498 18.48 -14.81 -18.37
CA THR A 498 18.69 -15.64 -17.17
C THR A 498 17.74 -16.84 -17.17
N ALA A 499 17.98 -17.81 -16.29
CA ALA A 499 17.08 -18.95 -16.11
C ALA A 499 15.64 -18.48 -15.81
N PHE A 500 15.49 -17.56 -14.86
CA PHE A 500 14.21 -16.95 -14.52
C PHE A 500 13.54 -16.25 -15.72
N GLY A 501 14.30 -15.51 -16.53
CA GLY A 501 13.80 -14.87 -17.75
C GLY A 501 13.30 -15.86 -18.80
N LYS A 502 14.04 -16.95 -19.01
CA LYS A 502 13.67 -18.02 -19.94
C LYS A 502 12.36 -18.70 -19.56
N VAL A 503 12.22 -19.04 -18.29
CA VAL A 503 11.04 -19.77 -17.81
C VAL A 503 9.81 -18.86 -17.77
N LEU A 504 9.97 -17.62 -17.26
CA LEU A 504 8.85 -16.69 -17.13
C LEU A 504 8.27 -16.28 -18.50
N ALA A 505 9.08 -16.28 -19.58
CA ALA A 505 8.64 -15.94 -20.93
C ALA A 505 7.43 -16.76 -21.42
N ASN A 506 7.33 -18.02 -20.98
CA ASN A 506 6.29 -18.96 -21.43
C ASN A 506 5.33 -19.36 -20.30
N ALA A 507 5.31 -18.64 -19.17
CA ALA A 507 4.56 -19.04 -17.99
C ALA A 507 3.03 -18.86 -18.12
N GLY A 508 2.56 -17.88 -18.91
CA GLY A 508 1.14 -17.55 -19.01
C GLY A 508 0.53 -17.04 -17.69
N LEU A 509 1.36 -16.40 -16.85
CA LEU A 509 1.04 -15.92 -15.50
C LEU A 509 1.21 -14.40 -15.36
N GLY A 510 1.77 -13.71 -16.35
CA GLY A 510 1.96 -12.26 -16.35
C GLY A 510 2.65 -11.74 -15.07
N LEU A 511 2.08 -10.68 -14.49
CA LEU A 511 2.58 -10.05 -13.25
C LEU A 511 2.57 -10.99 -12.04
N THR A 512 1.61 -11.91 -11.94
CA THR A 512 1.59 -12.92 -10.86
C THR A 512 2.77 -13.87 -11.00
N GLY A 513 3.16 -14.23 -12.23
CA GLY A 513 4.34 -15.03 -12.51
C GLY A 513 5.62 -14.31 -12.09
N LEU A 514 5.72 -13.00 -12.36
CA LEU A 514 6.84 -12.17 -11.90
C LEU A 514 6.92 -12.19 -10.36
N LEU A 515 5.81 -11.94 -9.66
CA LEU A 515 5.77 -11.98 -8.19
C LEU A 515 6.15 -13.35 -7.64
N PHE A 516 5.65 -14.44 -8.24
CA PHE A 516 6.01 -15.81 -7.86
C PHE A 516 7.51 -16.07 -8.01
N MET A 517 8.11 -15.66 -9.12
CA MET A 517 9.55 -15.80 -9.32
C MET A 517 10.37 -15.02 -8.29
N GLU A 518 9.90 -13.86 -7.84
CA GLU A 518 10.54 -13.15 -6.73
C GLU A 518 10.40 -13.93 -5.40
N THR A 519 9.27 -14.59 -5.13
CA THR A 519 9.16 -15.45 -3.93
C THR A 519 10.22 -16.56 -3.92
N LEU A 520 10.54 -17.13 -5.09
CA LEU A 520 11.61 -18.13 -5.24
C LEU A 520 13.00 -17.53 -4.98
N LYS A 521 13.30 -16.35 -5.55
CA LYS A 521 14.61 -15.69 -5.40
C LYS A 521 14.93 -15.32 -3.94
N PHE A 522 13.91 -14.98 -3.16
CA PHE A 522 14.05 -14.61 -1.75
C PHE A 522 13.80 -15.79 -0.80
N GLY A 523 13.74 -17.04 -1.28
CA GLY A 523 13.60 -18.22 -0.43
C GLY A 523 12.23 -18.39 0.25
N LEU A 524 11.21 -17.66 -0.20
CA LEU A 524 9.84 -17.71 0.36
C LEU A 524 9.00 -18.86 -0.20
N PHE A 525 9.51 -19.61 -1.17
CA PHE A 525 8.91 -20.83 -1.69
C PHE A 525 9.32 -22.03 -0.83
N THR A 526 8.83 -22.05 0.40
CA THR A 526 9.12 -23.08 1.40
C THR A 526 7.82 -23.53 2.09
N GLY A 527 7.81 -24.76 2.63
CA GLY A 527 6.76 -25.27 3.51
C GLY A 527 7.02 -25.03 4.99
N GLU A 528 8.23 -24.61 5.33
CA GLU A 528 8.71 -24.49 6.71
C GLU A 528 7.96 -23.42 7.50
N GLU A 529 7.86 -23.62 8.81
CA GLU A 529 7.26 -22.67 9.73
C GLU A 529 8.11 -21.40 9.82
N PHE A 530 7.47 -20.24 9.75
CA PHE A 530 8.17 -18.97 9.91
C PHE A 530 8.51 -18.72 11.38
N GLU A 531 9.76 -18.35 11.63
CA GLU A 531 10.25 -18.17 12.99
C GLU A 531 9.74 -16.87 13.61
N VAL A 532 9.29 -16.95 14.87
CA VAL A 532 8.86 -15.78 15.64
C VAL A 532 10.10 -15.14 16.28
N PRO A 533 10.37 -13.84 16.04
CA PRO A 533 11.49 -13.14 16.65
C PRO A 533 11.39 -13.14 18.17
N SER A 534 12.54 -13.24 18.85
CA SER A 534 12.61 -13.34 20.33
C SER A 534 12.07 -12.12 21.07
N ASP A 535 11.99 -10.98 20.39
CA ASP A 535 11.46 -9.71 20.90
C ASP A 535 9.96 -9.51 20.63
N VAL A 536 9.30 -10.45 19.96
CA VAL A 536 7.87 -10.42 19.66
C VAL A 536 7.13 -11.42 20.55
N VAL A 537 6.08 -10.95 21.23
CA VAL A 537 5.26 -11.82 22.07
C VAL A 537 4.04 -12.27 21.28
N VAL A 538 4.14 -13.44 20.65
CA VAL A 538 2.99 -14.18 20.12
C VAL A 538 2.60 -15.25 21.14
N PRO A 539 1.33 -15.29 21.60
CA PRO A 539 0.92 -16.33 22.55
C PRO A 539 1.13 -17.74 21.97
N HIS A 540 1.78 -18.62 22.72
CA HIS A 540 2.04 -20.02 22.30
C HIS A 540 0.76 -20.75 21.88
N GLU A 541 -0.37 -20.43 22.52
CA GLU A 541 -1.68 -20.98 22.17
C GLU A 541 -2.07 -20.70 20.70
N VAL A 542 -1.76 -19.50 20.19
CA VAL A 542 -2.01 -19.13 18.78
C VAL A 542 -1.16 -20.01 17.86
N LEU A 543 0.14 -20.10 18.10
CA LEU A 543 1.06 -20.92 17.29
C LEU A 543 0.64 -22.39 17.31
N SER A 544 0.34 -22.94 18.49
CA SER A 544 -0.08 -24.33 18.64
C SER A 544 -1.38 -24.66 17.90
N LYS A 545 -2.34 -23.72 17.85
CA LYS A 545 -3.60 -23.92 17.12
C LYS A 545 -3.37 -24.08 15.63
N TYR A 546 -2.58 -23.18 15.03
CA TYR A 546 -2.41 -23.15 13.57
C TYR A 546 -1.31 -24.11 13.06
N ARG A 547 -0.39 -24.52 13.94
CA ARG A 547 0.49 -25.66 13.67
C ARG A 547 -0.30 -26.97 13.60
N GLY A 548 -1.34 -27.10 14.43
CA GLY A 548 -2.22 -28.26 14.48
C GLY A 548 -1.50 -29.54 14.91
N SER A 549 -2.12 -30.69 14.65
CA SER A 549 -1.58 -32.03 14.97
C SER A 549 -1.01 -32.78 13.77
N LEU A 550 -0.94 -32.13 12.60
CA LEU A 550 -0.43 -32.75 11.38
C LEU A 550 1.05 -33.16 11.54
N PRO A 551 1.45 -34.35 11.03
CA PRO A 551 2.86 -34.72 10.89
C PRO A 551 3.67 -33.63 10.19
N GLN A 552 4.93 -33.44 10.58
CA GLN A 552 5.78 -32.34 10.09
C GLN A 552 5.85 -32.29 8.56
N ASP A 553 6.05 -33.45 7.92
CA ASP A 553 6.19 -33.55 6.48
C ASP A 553 4.88 -33.25 5.73
N VAL A 554 3.72 -33.56 6.31
CA VAL A 554 2.40 -33.21 5.77
C VAL A 554 2.11 -31.72 5.97
N PHE A 555 2.44 -31.19 7.14
CA PHE A 555 2.27 -29.78 7.46
C PHE A 555 3.05 -28.87 6.50
N GLU A 556 4.30 -29.22 6.20
CA GLU A 556 5.12 -28.47 5.23
C GLU A 556 4.51 -28.47 3.83
N VAL A 557 3.94 -29.59 3.39
CA VAL A 557 3.23 -29.67 2.10
C VAL A 557 2.00 -28.76 2.09
N VAL A 558 1.16 -28.82 3.12
CA VAL A 558 -0.05 -27.99 3.25
C VAL A 558 0.30 -26.50 3.30
N ASN A 559 1.36 -26.13 4.03
CA ASN A 559 1.85 -24.75 4.07
C ASN A 559 2.36 -24.28 2.72
N LEU A 560 3.18 -25.07 2.04
CA LEU A 560 3.71 -24.69 0.72
C LEU A 560 2.55 -24.46 -0.29
N VAL A 561 1.58 -25.38 -0.30
CA VAL A 561 0.41 -25.27 -1.19
C VAL A 561 -0.41 -24.01 -0.87
N SER A 562 -0.69 -23.75 0.41
CA SER A 562 -1.46 -22.58 0.83
C SER A 562 -0.73 -21.25 0.59
N ARG A 563 0.61 -21.22 0.68
CA ARG A 563 1.44 -20.07 0.33
C ARG A 563 1.36 -19.75 -1.17
N VAL A 564 1.45 -20.76 -2.03
CA VAL A 564 1.23 -20.59 -3.47
C VAL A 564 -0.20 -20.10 -3.75
N ALA A 565 -1.19 -20.60 -3.02
CA ALA A 565 -2.58 -20.14 -3.12
C ALA A 565 -2.80 -18.67 -2.71
N CYS A 566 -1.88 -18.04 -1.98
CA CYS A 566 -1.93 -16.59 -1.71
C CYS A 566 -1.76 -15.73 -2.97
N LEU A 567 -1.24 -16.31 -4.05
CA LEU A 567 -1.02 -15.62 -5.34
C LEU A 567 -2.24 -15.69 -6.27
N HIS A 568 -3.29 -16.41 -5.89
CA HIS A 568 -4.52 -16.56 -6.67
C HIS A 568 -5.73 -16.07 -5.87
N PRO A 569 -6.41 -14.99 -6.29
CA PRO A 569 -7.58 -14.49 -5.60
C PRO A 569 -8.76 -15.45 -5.73
N ALA A 570 -9.60 -15.54 -4.70
CA ALA A 570 -10.88 -16.24 -4.79
C ALA A 570 -11.97 -15.30 -5.32
N THR A 571 -12.91 -15.84 -6.08
CA THR A 571 -14.19 -15.22 -6.39
C THR A 571 -15.14 -15.40 -5.20
N VAL A 572 -15.51 -14.28 -4.59
CA VAL A 572 -16.32 -14.20 -3.36
C VAL A 572 -17.53 -13.29 -3.55
N ASP A 573 -18.50 -13.37 -2.64
CA ASP A 573 -19.60 -12.40 -2.58
C ASP A 573 -19.12 -10.99 -2.23
N ASN A 574 -19.94 -9.97 -2.52
CA ASN A 574 -19.65 -8.57 -2.21
C ASN A 574 -19.93 -8.22 -0.74
N GLY A 575 -19.96 -9.22 0.16
CA GLY A 575 -20.21 -9.05 1.59
C GLY A 575 -18.92 -9.02 2.40
N HIS A 576 -19.03 -8.75 3.70
CA HIS A 576 -17.89 -8.97 4.60
C HIS A 576 -17.48 -10.44 4.57
N TRP A 577 -16.18 -10.69 4.74
CA TRP A 577 -15.65 -12.03 4.80
C TRP A 577 -16.21 -12.78 6.00
N ARG A 578 -16.80 -13.96 5.73
CA ARG A 578 -17.42 -14.83 6.74
C ARG A 578 -16.72 -16.18 6.88
N GLY A 579 -15.62 -16.39 6.16
CA GLY A 579 -14.81 -17.59 6.29
C GLY A 579 -13.76 -17.46 7.39
N GLU A 580 -13.05 -18.56 7.65
CA GLU A 580 -11.94 -18.51 8.61
C GLU A 580 -10.71 -17.80 8.04
N ILE A 581 -9.93 -17.21 8.94
CA ILE A 581 -8.59 -16.69 8.68
C ILE A 581 -7.54 -17.49 9.46
N ASP A 582 -6.34 -17.59 8.88
CA ASP A 582 -5.21 -18.32 9.45
C ASP A 582 -4.04 -17.37 9.74
N TYR A 583 -3.46 -17.49 10.95
CA TYR A 583 -2.37 -16.63 11.40
C TYR A 583 -1.09 -16.80 10.57
N MET A 584 -0.76 -18.03 10.19
CA MET A 584 0.45 -18.34 9.41
C MET A 584 0.33 -17.83 7.98
N ILE A 585 -0.88 -17.91 7.39
CA ILE A 585 -1.17 -17.31 6.09
C ILE A 585 -1.05 -15.78 6.17
N SER A 586 -1.63 -15.14 7.20
CA SER A 586 -1.51 -13.69 7.40
C SER A 586 -0.04 -13.24 7.54
N SER A 587 0.77 -14.02 8.28
CA SER A 587 2.22 -13.80 8.40
C SER A 587 2.93 -13.89 7.04
N TYR A 588 2.61 -14.90 6.22
CA TYR A 588 3.16 -15.02 4.88
C TYR A 588 2.76 -13.87 3.96
N ILE A 589 1.50 -13.41 4.03
CA ILE A 589 1.02 -12.30 3.19
C ILE A 589 1.78 -11.00 3.48
N CYS A 590 2.26 -10.78 4.72
CA CYS A 590 3.13 -9.62 5.03
C CYS A 590 4.40 -9.61 4.16
N ASN A 591 4.99 -10.77 3.89
CA ASN A 591 6.15 -10.92 3.02
C ASN A 591 5.80 -10.60 1.55
N LEU A 592 4.66 -11.12 1.06
CA LEU A 592 4.18 -10.80 -0.29
C LEU A 592 3.94 -9.29 -0.49
N LYS A 593 3.43 -8.60 0.54
CA LYS A 593 3.25 -7.13 0.51
C LYS A 593 4.59 -6.40 0.37
N VAL A 594 5.63 -6.83 1.07
CA VAL A 594 6.99 -6.24 0.94
C VAL A 594 7.56 -6.44 -0.46
N LEU A 595 7.43 -7.65 -1.04
CA LEU A 595 7.87 -7.91 -2.41
C LEU A 595 7.11 -7.05 -3.43
N ARG A 596 5.78 -7.04 -3.32
CA ARG A 596 4.90 -6.23 -4.16
C ARG A 596 5.30 -4.76 -4.16
N ARG A 597 5.49 -4.17 -2.98
CA ARG A 597 5.96 -2.78 -2.82
C ARG A 597 7.33 -2.57 -3.44
N SER A 598 8.26 -3.48 -3.21
CA SER A 598 9.63 -3.37 -3.73
C SER A 598 9.66 -3.37 -5.26
N ILE A 599 8.83 -4.19 -5.90
CA ILE A 599 8.64 -4.17 -7.36
C ILE A 599 7.95 -2.87 -7.80
N ASN A 600 6.90 -2.44 -7.09
CA ASN A 600 6.20 -1.18 -7.39
C ASN A 600 7.12 0.05 -7.29
N TYR A 601 8.06 0.08 -6.35
CA TYR A 601 9.06 1.15 -6.28
C TYR A 601 9.97 1.18 -7.53
N LEU A 602 10.33 0.02 -8.09
CA LEU A 602 11.07 -0.02 -9.36
C LEU A 602 10.23 0.53 -10.51
N ILE A 603 8.92 0.26 -10.52
CA ILE A 603 7.99 0.84 -11.50
C ILE A 603 7.97 2.36 -11.36
N GLU A 604 7.80 2.87 -10.14
CA GLU A 604 7.83 4.30 -9.84
C GLU A 604 9.13 4.96 -10.29
N GLY A 605 10.28 4.36 -9.96
CA GLY A 605 11.61 4.84 -10.38
C GLY A 605 11.74 4.89 -11.90
N SER A 606 11.21 3.88 -12.60
CA SER A 606 11.19 3.84 -14.06
C SER A 606 10.29 4.90 -14.68
N VAL A 607 9.09 5.13 -14.11
CA VAL A 607 8.18 6.20 -14.52
C VAL A 607 8.81 7.58 -14.31
N ILE A 608 9.52 7.78 -13.19
CA ILE A 608 10.28 9.03 -12.93
C ILE A 608 11.38 9.22 -13.97
N LEU A 609 12.16 8.18 -14.27
CA LEU A 609 13.21 8.22 -15.29
C LEU A 609 12.65 8.60 -16.66
N MET A 610 11.52 8.01 -17.06
CA MET A 610 10.88 8.29 -18.35
C MET A 610 10.18 9.66 -18.39
N GLY A 611 9.97 10.31 -17.24
CA GLY A 611 9.38 11.65 -17.17
C GLY A 611 7.85 11.64 -17.12
N GLY A 612 7.24 10.55 -16.65
CA GLY A 612 5.79 10.37 -16.59
C GLY A 612 5.27 9.33 -17.57
N MET A 613 3.95 9.25 -17.71
CA MET A 613 3.26 8.32 -18.60
C MET A 613 2.85 8.98 -19.92
N VAL A 614 2.78 8.20 -20.99
CA VAL A 614 2.11 8.60 -22.23
C VAL A 614 0.59 8.66 -21.99
N SER A 615 -0.12 9.54 -22.71
CA SER A 615 -1.57 9.70 -22.58
C SER A 615 -2.30 8.38 -22.80
N GLY A 616 -3.25 8.05 -21.92
CA GLY A 616 -3.98 6.78 -21.92
C GLY A 616 -3.21 5.58 -21.36
N GLY A 617 -1.96 5.74 -20.93
CA GLY A 617 -1.16 4.67 -20.34
C GLY A 617 -1.35 4.51 -18.83
N GLU A 618 -1.26 3.27 -18.36
CA GLU A 618 -1.21 2.92 -16.94
C GLU A 618 0.08 2.16 -16.63
N ALA A 619 0.65 2.45 -15.46
CA ALA A 619 1.82 1.72 -14.98
C ALA A 619 1.38 0.32 -14.51
N PRO A 620 2.19 -0.73 -14.74
CA PRO A 620 1.85 -2.13 -14.44
C PRO A 620 2.03 -2.44 -12.95
N TYR A 621 1.40 -1.64 -12.08
CA TYR A 621 1.44 -1.83 -10.64
C TYR A 621 0.88 -3.20 -10.25
N LEU A 622 1.58 -3.86 -9.33
CA LEU A 622 1.01 -4.99 -8.63
C LEU A 622 0.08 -4.43 -7.54
N TYR A 623 -1.21 -4.39 -7.82
CA TYR A 623 -2.23 -3.98 -6.85
C TYR A 623 -2.53 -5.09 -5.84
N GLU A 624 -3.08 -4.71 -4.69
CA GLU A 624 -3.53 -5.68 -3.69
C GLU A 624 -4.79 -6.41 -4.16
N SER A 625 -4.81 -7.72 -3.97
CA SER A 625 -5.95 -8.61 -4.24
C SER A 625 -6.32 -9.35 -2.97
N ASN A 626 -7.48 -10.01 -2.96
CA ASN A 626 -7.81 -10.92 -1.87
C ASN A 626 -6.93 -12.19 -1.92
N CYS A 627 -6.67 -12.80 -0.77
CA CYS A 627 -5.91 -14.05 -0.64
C CYS A 627 -6.76 -15.17 0.00
N PHE A 628 -8.09 -15.11 -0.13
CA PHE A 628 -8.98 -16.04 0.57
C PHE A 628 -8.84 -17.49 0.10
N MET A 629 -8.37 -17.70 -1.15
CA MET A 629 -8.09 -19.03 -1.67
C MET A 629 -7.07 -19.78 -0.81
N ALA A 630 -6.08 -19.08 -0.25
CA ALA A 630 -5.10 -19.68 0.64
C ALA A 630 -5.73 -20.27 1.91
N ASN A 631 -6.61 -19.50 2.56
CA ASN A 631 -7.32 -19.96 3.76
C ASN A 631 -8.23 -21.15 3.44
N PHE A 632 -8.93 -21.10 2.31
CA PHE A 632 -9.79 -22.19 1.85
C PHE A 632 -9.00 -23.47 1.58
N VAL A 633 -7.94 -23.40 0.78
CA VAL A 633 -7.11 -24.56 0.41
C VAL A 633 -6.41 -25.14 1.64
N LYS A 634 -5.87 -24.30 2.53
CA LYS A 634 -5.24 -24.79 3.76
C LYS A 634 -6.23 -25.57 4.62
N TRP A 635 -7.42 -25.01 4.87
CA TRP A 635 -8.46 -25.70 5.63
C TRP A 635 -8.88 -27.00 4.94
N LEU A 636 -9.08 -26.98 3.62
CA LEU A 636 -9.52 -28.12 2.85
C LEU A 636 -8.53 -29.30 2.97
N LEU A 637 -7.24 -29.03 2.77
CA LEU A 637 -6.21 -30.06 2.85
C LEU A 637 -6.05 -30.60 4.28
N THR A 638 -6.10 -29.75 5.29
CA THR A 638 -6.06 -30.20 6.69
C THR A 638 -7.27 -31.07 7.03
N TYR A 639 -8.47 -30.65 6.61
CA TYR A 639 -9.71 -31.39 6.86
C TYR A 639 -9.68 -32.78 6.22
N ASP A 640 -9.25 -32.86 4.96
CA ASP A 640 -9.08 -34.12 4.22
C ASP A 640 -8.11 -35.07 4.94
N GLN A 641 -7.00 -34.54 5.45
CA GLN A 641 -6.01 -35.34 6.20
C GLN A 641 -6.48 -35.80 7.58
N GLU A 642 -7.38 -35.08 8.23
CA GLU A 642 -7.92 -35.45 9.54
C GLU A 642 -9.12 -36.42 9.43
N HIS A 643 -9.82 -36.43 8.30
CA HIS A 643 -11.10 -37.13 8.12
C HIS A 643 -11.07 -38.20 7.01
N HIS A 644 -9.90 -38.82 6.77
CA HIS A 644 -9.64 -39.88 5.78
C HIS A 644 -10.72 -40.99 5.67
N ASP A 645 -11.51 -41.22 6.71
CA ASP A 645 -12.49 -42.31 6.82
C ASP A 645 -13.85 -42.09 6.10
N GLY A 646 -13.95 -41.13 5.17
CA GLY A 646 -15.08 -41.03 4.22
C GLY A 646 -16.48 -40.76 4.83
N GLY A 647 -16.55 -40.50 6.14
CA GLY A 647 -17.81 -40.31 6.88
C GLY A 647 -18.33 -38.88 6.92
N SER A 648 -17.54 -37.89 6.49
CA SER A 648 -17.92 -36.48 6.53
C SER A 648 -18.06 -35.89 5.13
N ASN A 649 -19.17 -35.20 4.87
CA ASN A 649 -19.39 -34.53 3.59
C ASN A 649 -18.54 -33.25 3.52
N ILE A 650 -17.30 -33.38 3.04
CA ILE A 650 -16.33 -32.27 2.90
C ILE A 650 -16.90 -31.09 2.09
N VAL A 651 -17.76 -31.36 1.11
CA VAL A 651 -18.44 -30.32 0.31
C VAL A 651 -19.41 -29.50 1.17
N ALA A 652 -20.18 -30.16 2.02
CA ALA A 652 -21.09 -29.48 2.95
C ALA A 652 -20.31 -28.70 4.03
N ALA A 653 -19.24 -29.29 4.56
CA ALA A 653 -18.35 -28.64 5.52
C ALA A 653 -17.70 -27.38 4.92
N ALA A 654 -17.22 -27.46 3.68
CA ALA A 654 -16.63 -26.34 2.95
C ALA A 654 -17.61 -25.16 2.80
N LYS A 655 -18.84 -25.44 2.37
CA LYS A 655 -19.89 -24.42 2.25
C LYS A 655 -20.26 -23.78 3.59
N SER A 656 -20.28 -24.58 4.66
CA SER A 656 -20.56 -24.06 6.00
C SER A 656 -19.41 -23.20 6.54
N LYS A 657 -18.16 -23.58 6.25
CA LYS A 657 -16.97 -22.92 6.78
C LYS A 657 -16.58 -21.66 6.01
N PHE A 658 -16.85 -21.63 4.69
CA PHE A 658 -16.52 -20.52 3.80
C PHE A 658 -17.75 -20.06 3.00
N PRO A 659 -18.79 -19.52 3.67
CA PRO A 659 -20.04 -19.17 3.02
C PRO A 659 -19.92 -17.99 2.03
N SER A 660 -18.83 -17.21 2.10
CA SER A 660 -18.55 -16.12 1.15
C SER A 660 -18.03 -16.60 -0.20
N ILE A 661 -17.57 -17.86 -0.34
CA ILE A 661 -17.15 -18.43 -1.63
C ILE A 661 -18.39 -18.98 -2.33
N VAL A 662 -18.91 -18.22 -3.31
CA VAL A 662 -20.20 -18.49 -3.95
C VAL A 662 -20.17 -19.78 -4.79
N ASP A 663 -19.14 -19.95 -5.60
CA ASP A 663 -18.96 -21.14 -6.45
C ASP A 663 -17.62 -21.81 -6.13
N VAL A 664 -17.67 -22.75 -5.18
CA VAL A 664 -16.49 -23.50 -4.74
C VAL A 664 -15.87 -24.30 -5.88
N GLN A 665 -16.68 -24.97 -6.71
CA GLN A 665 -16.18 -25.82 -7.79
C GLN A 665 -15.43 -24.98 -8.82
N LYS A 666 -15.99 -23.84 -9.23
CA LYS A 666 -15.34 -22.91 -10.16
C LYS A 666 -14.03 -22.35 -9.59
N ASN A 667 -14.03 -21.89 -8.34
CA ASN A 667 -12.82 -21.39 -7.69
C ASN A 667 -11.71 -22.46 -7.64
N LEU A 668 -12.08 -23.70 -7.33
CA LEU A 668 -11.14 -24.83 -7.33
C LEU A 668 -10.59 -25.13 -8.73
N GLN A 669 -11.44 -25.05 -9.78
CA GLN A 669 -10.99 -25.24 -11.15
C GLN A 669 -10.03 -24.14 -11.61
N GLU A 670 -10.36 -22.87 -11.34
CA GLU A 670 -9.48 -21.73 -11.67
C GLU A 670 -8.14 -21.82 -10.94
N PHE A 671 -8.17 -22.25 -9.67
CA PHE A 671 -6.94 -22.50 -8.91
C PHE A 671 -6.16 -23.71 -9.43
N ALA A 672 -6.82 -24.79 -9.86
CA ALA A 672 -6.16 -25.95 -10.47
C ALA A 672 -5.43 -25.56 -11.77
N ASP A 673 -6.05 -24.72 -12.60
CA ASP A 673 -5.45 -24.20 -13.83
C ASP A 673 -4.24 -23.30 -13.52
N PHE A 674 -4.36 -22.45 -12.49
CA PHE A 674 -3.24 -21.65 -11.98
C PHE A 674 -2.11 -22.54 -11.45
N TRP A 675 -2.43 -23.56 -10.65
CA TRP A 675 -1.46 -24.51 -10.08
C TRP A 675 -0.71 -25.26 -11.17
N ALA A 676 -1.40 -25.68 -12.25
CA ALA A 676 -0.76 -26.35 -13.38
C ALA A 676 0.30 -25.47 -14.05
N LYS A 677 0.04 -24.16 -14.19
CA LYS A 677 1.04 -23.21 -14.70
C LYS A 677 2.21 -23.03 -13.76
N ILE A 678 1.97 -22.91 -12.44
CA ILE A 678 3.04 -22.85 -11.44
C ILE A 678 3.87 -24.13 -11.49
N SER A 679 3.24 -25.28 -11.58
CA SER A 679 3.92 -26.58 -11.70
C SER A 679 4.84 -26.62 -12.93
N ALA A 680 4.35 -26.22 -14.10
CA ALA A 680 5.18 -26.13 -15.31
C ALA A 680 6.38 -25.18 -15.12
N VAL A 681 6.17 -24.02 -14.48
CA VAL A 681 7.24 -23.05 -14.18
C VAL A 681 8.32 -23.65 -13.27
N VAL A 682 7.92 -24.26 -12.15
CA VAL A 682 8.89 -24.81 -11.18
C VAL A 682 9.68 -25.96 -11.79
N HIS A 683 9.02 -26.87 -12.53
CA HIS A 683 9.68 -28.01 -13.18
C HIS A 683 10.63 -27.57 -14.30
N GLU A 684 10.25 -26.56 -15.10
CA GLU A 684 11.15 -26.01 -16.12
C GLU A 684 12.34 -25.29 -15.48
N LEU A 685 12.12 -24.55 -14.39
CA LEU A 685 13.19 -23.83 -13.69
C LEU A 685 14.18 -24.78 -13.00
N GLN A 686 13.72 -25.93 -12.50
CA GLN A 686 14.56 -26.98 -11.89
C GLN A 686 15.69 -27.45 -12.83
N LYS A 687 15.49 -27.36 -14.15
CA LYS A 687 16.51 -27.72 -15.16
C LYS A 687 17.73 -26.80 -15.12
N TYR A 688 17.60 -25.62 -14.52
CA TYR A 688 18.64 -24.58 -14.48
C TYR A 688 19.09 -24.21 -13.07
N VAL A 689 18.20 -24.30 -12.08
CA VAL A 689 18.45 -23.89 -10.69
C VAL A 689 17.89 -24.96 -9.76
N HIS A 690 18.61 -25.29 -8.69
CA HIS A 690 18.11 -26.23 -7.69
C HIS A 690 16.97 -25.61 -6.89
N ILE A 691 15.81 -26.27 -6.86
CA ILE A 691 14.63 -25.89 -6.06
C ILE A 691 14.43 -26.95 -4.99
N GLU A 692 14.83 -26.62 -3.76
CA GLU A 692 14.76 -27.53 -2.61
C GLU A 692 13.33 -28.03 -2.33
N ALA A 693 12.35 -27.12 -2.42
CA ALA A 693 10.95 -27.43 -2.13
C ALA A 693 10.21 -28.21 -3.24
N LEU A 694 10.85 -28.57 -4.36
CA LEU A 694 10.17 -29.24 -5.49
C LEU A 694 9.53 -30.58 -5.07
N GLY A 695 10.23 -31.42 -4.29
CA GLY A 695 9.67 -32.69 -3.83
C GLY A 695 8.45 -32.51 -2.92
N THR A 696 8.45 -31.46 -2.09
CA THR A 696 7.30 -31.07 -1.25
C THR A 696 6.15 -30.53 -2.11
N PHE A 697 6.47 -29.75 -3.15
CA PHE A 697 5.48 -29.24 -4.11
C PHE A 697 4.78 -30.37 -4.89
N ASP A 698 5.52 -31.38 -5.33
CA ASP A 698 4.96 -32.53 -6.06
C ASP A 698 4.05 -33.39 -5.18
N ARG A 699 4.40 -33.55 -3.90
CA ARG A 699 3.49 -34.14 -2.91
C ARG A 699 2.22 -33.29 -2.74
N GLY A 700 2.37 -31.96 -2.72
CA GLY A 700 1.24 -31.03 -2.70
C GLY A 700 0.30 -31.18 -3.89
N THR A 701 0.84 -31.39 -5.09
CA THR A 701 0.05 -31.68 -6.29
C THR A 701 -0.83 -32.93 -6.12
N LYS A 702 -0.28 -34.00 -5.53
CA LYS A 702 -1.04 -35.23 -5.24
C LYS A 702 -2.11 -35.01 -4.17
N MET A 703 -1.83 -34.22 -3.14
CA MET A 703 -2.82 -33.87 -2.11
C MET A 703 -3.97 -33.05 -2.69
N LEU A 704 -3.68 -32.07 -3.55
CA LEU A 704 -4.70 -31.30 -4.24
C LEU A 704 -5.57 -32.20 -5.12
N GLN A 705 -5.00 -33.17 -5.83
CA GLN A 705 -5.76 -34.13 -6.63
C GLN A 705 -6.74 -34.93 -5.76
N ALA A 706 -6.29 -35.47 -4.63
CA ALA A 706 -7.14 -36.22 -3.73
C ALA A 706 -8.31 -35.36 -3.22
N ALA A 707 -8.00 -34.16 -2.71
CA ALA A 707 -9.00 -33.27 -2.13
C ALA A 707 -10.01 -32.71 -3.18
N PHE A 708 -9.54 -32.37 -4.39
CA PHE A 708 -10.37 -31.69 -5.40
C PHE A 708 -11.34 -32.63 -6.11
N VAL A 709 -11.04 -33.93 -6.16
CA VAL A 709 -11.93 -34.95 -6.72
C VAL A 709 -13.28 -34.98 -6.00
N HIS A 710 -13.32 -34.68 -4.69
CA HIS A 710 -14.57 -34.56 -3.93
C HIS A 710 -15.51 -33.46 -4.46
N PHE A 711 -14.98 -32.48 -5.21
CA PHE A 711 -15.70 -31.37 -5.82
C PHE A 711 -15.86 -31.55 -7.34
N GLY A 712 -15.46 -32.69 -7.91
CA GLY A 712 -15.50 -32.94 -9.35
C GLY A 712 -14.50 -32.10 -10.15
N VAL A 713 -13.39 -31.69 -9.52
CA VAL A 713 -12.31 -30.91 -10.16
C VAL A 713 -11.08 -31.80 -10.33
N SER A 714 -10.46 -31.75 -11.51
CA SER A 714 -9.23 -32.48 -11.81
C SER A 714 -8.04 -31.53 -11.81
N VAL A 715 -6.96 -31.93 -11.15
CA VAL A 715 -5.69 -31.20 -11.15
C VAL A 715 -4.72 -31.96 -12.06
N ALA A 716 -4.25 -31.33 -13.13
CA ALA A 716 -3.36 -31.96 -14.09
C ALA A 716 -2.00 -32.30 -13.45
N LEU A 717 -1.48 -33.50 -13.73
CA LEU A 717 -0.06 -33.80 -13.47
C LEU A 717 0.76 -33.16 -14.58
N HIS A 718 1.78 -32.38 -14.20
CA HIS A 718 2.89 -32.19 -15.11
C HIS A 718 3.64 -33.52 -15.17
N THR A 719 3.50 -34.23 -16.28
CA THR A 719 4.35 -35.40 -16.56
C THR A 719 5.66 -34.86 -17.12
N PRO A 720 6.81 -35.22 -16.52
CA PRO A 720 8.11 -34.67 -16.92
C PRO A 720 8.49 -34.96 -18.37
#